data_AF-A0A9D9PST6-F1
#
_entry.id   AF-A0A9D9PST6-F1
#
_cell.length_a   1.000
_cell.length_b   1.000
_cell.length_c   1.000
_cell.angle_alpha   90.00
_cell.angle_beta   90.00
_cell.angle_gamma   90.00
#
_symmetry.space_group_name_H-M   'P 1'
#
loop_
_entity.id
_entity.type
_entity.pdbx_description
1 polymer ?
#
loop_
_entity_poly.entity_id
_entity_poly.type
_entity_poly.pdbx_seq_one_letter_code
_entity_poly.pdbx_strand_id
1 'polypeptide(L)'
;MDRYDIIAVGGWLKSRALALACLGLALLVLTLGWHRRVGLGEGQGVVLPGQDGLAQIWLEFTGAHRGLCGLDLTLPEDCPTEGEATGMLFQVASRQQLAQVASTVQSRTAEFRFDSLKDSRDEVYRFCLLLSWRPTIQTIPVTLNCHYACPAAATWLSFGFCLLLAAWFAWRGTPRCHPYFWLLTILALVAVVPFFLAFTGGHDGDFHLQRLISLTESLRRGLFPAWLNIGPFRYGSGLFYSDFLLLPAAGLCLLGWSPMLALTVEIALAVLATGWGTYYVAKRLGGGDLAGFLAGLLVVWGGYPLQNLYQRFALGEILATCFYPWVLLGTWEILHGDRRKFLSLTLGLAGMMFAHNLTILFVCGLLLGLVLLNSKMLVREPGRLGWLLLAGLLALALSAAFWLPLAEQLAYSDFVCEVRREELGHRCLKLWQLLAGWPLPHPPGPHWKPAGFGLALLLAVASRFLLPLRGDSRQDGFRDQLWLLGLAFALPVVIPPLWNATFLTPIRSIQFPWRLLLPATFLLAMSGSLAVERWTDGKLNRARACLWTFVALQGILLVADIRMAYRECGVKTECVYAMDGILDVMYLPAGYAIHDYYERGHAVKVLEGAPPEHSQYLDGRKNDAVWKFSALPDGCLAELPRIPYLGYQAELVVPSGQHSQLPLPKGGQCLRVRIPPCPEGGEVRIDYAGTKIQTLGGFLSLVAAMALLALAVRTMFAEARKPLCH
;
A
#
# COMPACT_ATOMS: atom_id res chain seq x y z
N MET A 1 8.51 -29.73 -44.72
CA MET A 1 7.08 -29.59 -45.05
C MET A 1 6.57 -31.00 -45.26
N ASP A 2 5.73 -31.64 -44.46
CA ASP A 2 4.82 -31.21 -43.38
C ASP A 2 4.56 -32.40 -42.46
N ARG A 3 4.55 -32.14 -41.13
CA ARG A 3 3.89 -32.91 -40.05
C ARG A 3 4.20 -32.31 -38.67
N TYR A 4 5.25 -31.49 -38.57
CA TYR A 4 5.60 -30.77 -37.33
C TYR A 4 4.83 -29.45 -37.13
N ASP A 5 4.31 -28.83 -38.20
CA ASP A 5 3.59 -27.54 -38.08
C ASP A 5 2.16 -27.66 -37.55
N ILE A 6 1.48 -28.80 -37.74
CA ILE A 6 0.09 -28.98 -37.30
C ILE A 6 -0.01 -29.18 -35.76
N ILE A 7 1.00 -29.80 -35.14
CA ILE A 7 1.06 -29.97 -33.68
C ILE A 7 1.39 -28.63 -33.00
N ALA A 8 2.24 -27.80 -33.63
CA ALA A 8 2.54 -26.46 -33.17
C ALA A 8 1.30 -25.56 -33.19
N VAL A 9 0.48 -25.62 -34.25
CA VAL A 9 -0.78 -24.87 -34.36
C VAL A 9 -1.83 -25.37 -33.35
N GLY A 10 -1.89 -26.68 -33.07
CA GLY A 10 -2.78 -27.25 -32.04
C GLY A 10 -2.40 -26.85 -30.61
N GLY A 11 -1.11 -26.79 -30.27
CA GLY A 11 -0.62 -26.24 -29.01
C GLY A 11 -0.81 -24.71 -28.90
N TRP A 12 -0.71 -24.02 -30.03
CA TRP A 12 -0.95 -22.57 -30.15
C TRP A 12 -2.44 -22.22 -29.95
N LEU A 13 -3.38 -23.02 -30.46
CA LEU A 13 -4.82 -22.86 -30.22
C LEU A 13 -5.22 -23.24 -28.79
N LYS A 14 -4.65 -24.31 -28.21
CA LYS A 14 -4.94 -24.74 -26.82
C LYS A 14 -4.42 -23.77 -25.77
N SER A 15 -3.24 -23.17 -25.99
CA SER A 15 -2.69 -22.15 -25.08
C SER A 15 -3.48 -20.84 -25.14
N ARG A 16 -4.00 -20.46 -26.31
CA ARG A 16 -4.96 -19.35 -26.44
C ARG A 16 -6.30 -19.67 -25.80
N ALA A 17 -6.82 -20.89 -25.95
CA ALA A 17 -8.05 -21.31 -25.29
C ALA A 17 -7.92 -21.33 -23.76
N LEU A 18 -6.76 -21.74 -23.23
CA LEU A 18 -6.48 -21.71 -21.79
C LEU A 18 -6.27 -20.28 -21.28
N ALA A 19 -5.58 -19.43 -22.04
CA ALA A 19 -5.45 -18.01 -21.72
C ALA A 19 -6.80 -17.29 -21.78
N LEU A 20 -7.64 -17.59 -22.77
CA LEU A 20 -9.03 -17.11 -22.87
C LEU A 20 -9.93 -17.71 -21.79
N ALA A 21 -9.67 -18.92 -21.30
CA ALA A 21 -10.39 -19.52 -20.18
C ALA A 21 -9.94 -18.93 -18.83
N CYS A 22 -8.67 -18.61 -18.65
CA CYS A 22 -8.17 -17.91 -17.46
C CYS A 22 -8.60 -16.44 -17.46
N LEU A 23 -8.55 -15.78 -18.61
CA LEU A 23 -9.12 -14.45 -18.84
C LEU A 23 -10.64 -14.51 -18.66
N GLY A 24 -11.28 -15.57 -19.14
CA GLY A 24 -12.70 -15.86 -18.98
C GLY A 24 -13.07 -16.12 -17.53
N LEU A 25 -12.24 -16.81 -16.74
CA LEU A 25 -12.46 -17.04 -15.30
C LEU A 25 -12.20 -15.76 -14.50
N ALA A 26 -11.17 -14.98 -14.85
CA ALA A 26 -10.93 -13.68 -14.26
C ALA A 26 -12.09 -12.72 -14.60
N LEU A 27 -12.57 -12.71 -15.85
CA LEU A 27 -13.76 -12.00 -16.28
C LEU A 27 -15.02 -12.54 -15.60
N LEU A 28 -15.14 -13.85 -15.37
CA LEU A 28 -16.27 -14.47 -14.67
C LEU A 28 -16.27 -14.08 -13.19
N VAL A 29 -15.12 -14.05 -12.53
CA VAL A 29 -14.97 -13.55 -11.15
C VAL A 29 -15.24 -12.04 -11.07
N LEU A 30 -14.84 -11.28 -12.11
CA LEU A 30 -15.12 -9.84 -12.24
C LEU A 30 -16.57 -9.52 -12.66
N THR A 31 -17.27 -10.44 -13.33
CA THR A 31 -18.67 -10.26 -13.79
C THR A 31 -19.69 -10.92 -12.88
N LEU A 32 -19.33 -11.94 -12.11
CA LEU A 32 -20.19 -12.54 -11.06
C LEU A 32 -20.39 -11.60 -9.86
N GLY A 33 -19.59 -10.52 -9.75
CA GLY A 33 -19.95 -9.32 -8.99
C GLY A 33 -21.02 -8.49 -9.72
N TRP A 34 -22.12 -9.12 -10.18
CA TRP A 34 -23.10 -8.46 -11.04
C TRP A 34 -24.09 -7.61 -10.24
N HIS A 35 -23.94 -6.32 -10.46
CA HIS A 35 -24.80 -5.18 -10.17
C HIS A 35 -26.27 -5.38 -10.63
N ARG A 36 -27.18 -5.80 -9.74
CA ARG A 36 -28.65 -5.61 -9.91
C ARG A 36 -29.07 -4.31 -9.21
N ARG A 37 -29.86 -3.45 -9.88
CA ARG A 37 -30.74 -2.51 -9.17
C ARG A 37 -31.93 -3.30 -8.66
N VAL A 38 -32.05 -3.43 -7.34
CA VAL A 38 -33.24 -4.00 -6.69
C VAL A 38 -33.82 -2.88 -5.84
N GLY A 39 -35.03 -2.42 -6.17
CA GLY A 39 -35.81 -1.58 -5.25
C GLY A 39 -36.21 -2.47 -4.07
N LEU A 40 -35.79 -2.11 -2.86
CA LEU A 40 -35.90 -2.99 -1.68
C LEU A 40 -37.08 -2.65 -0.76
N GLY A 41 -37.87 -1.60 -1.05
CA GLY A 41 -39.15 -1.35 -0.37
C GLY A 41 -39.53 0.13 -0.24
N GLU A 42 -40.82 0.38 0.01
CA GLU A 42 -41.39 1.68 0.41
C GLU A 42 -41.74 1.62 1.92
N GLY A 43 -41.45 2.67 2.67
CA GLY A 43 -41.75 2.76 4.12
C GLY A 43 -42.44 4.07 4.50
N GLN A 44 -43.15 4.09 5.64
CA GLN A 44 -43.79 5.28 6.21
C GLN A 44 -43.11 5.70 7.53
N GLY A 45 -42.74 6.98 7.64
CA GLY A 45 -42.24 7.56 8.90
C GLY A 45 -43.34 8.25 9.70
N VAL A 46 -43.37 8.05 11.02
CA VAL A 46 -44.32 8.70 11.96
C VAL A 46 -43.60 9.79 12.75
N VAL A 47 -44.14 11.01 12.75
CA VAL A 47 -43.57 12.14 13.49
C VAL A 47 -44.13 12.18 14.92
N LEU A 48 -43.25 12.18 15.93
CA LEU A 48 -43.59 12.33 17.35
C LEU A 48 -43.04 13.66 17.92
N PRO A 49 -43.76 14.29 18.87
CA PRO A 49 -43.27 15.49 19.56
C PRO A 49 -42.13 15.12 20.53
N GLY A 50 -40.95 15.73 20.35
CA GLY A 50 -39.82 15.57 21.25
C GLY A 50 -39.83 16.56 22.43
N GLN A 51 -39.08 16.24 23.50
CA GLN A 51 -38.75 17.22 24.55
C GLN A 51 -37.70 18.21 24.01
N ASP A 52 -37.72 19.45 24.51
CA ASP A 52 -36.78 20.53 24.16
C ASP A 52 -36.86 21.12 22.74
N GLY A 53 -38.05 21.11 22.13
CA GLY A 53 -38.31 21.86 20.89
C GLY A 53 -37.94 21.14 19.58
N LEU A 54 -37.27 19.99 19.65
CA LEU A 54 -36.92 19.12 18.52
C LEU A 54 -38.09 18.18 18.14
N ALA A 55 -38.24 17.86 16.85
CA ALA A 55 -39.19 16.84 16.39
C ALA A 55 -38.48 15.51 16.10
N GLN A 56 -39.10 14.38 16.46
CA GLN A 56 -38.56 13.05 16.23
C GLN A 56 -39.34 12.34 15.13
N ILE A 57 -38.67 11.76 14.13
CA ILE A 57 -39.33 10.91 13.13
C ILE A 57 -38.89 9.48 13.32
N TRP A 58 -39.87 8.60 13.51
CA TRP A 58 -39.67 7.16 13.61
C TRP A 58 -39.94 6.51 12.27
N LEU A 59 -38.93 5.87 11.67
CA LEU A 59 -39.06 5.11 10.43
C LEU A 59 -39.01 3.62 10.75
N GLU A 60 -40.00 2.87 10.30
CA GLU A 60 -40.08 1.42 10.51
C GLU A 60 -40.06 0.70 9.15
N PHE A 61 -39.08 -0.18 8.94
CA PHE A 61 -38.97 -0.98 7.70
C PHE A 61 -39.03 -2.48 8.01
N THR A 62 -39.83 -3.20 7.22
CA THR A 62 -39.93 -4.66 7.26
C THR A 62 -39.35 -5.25 5.96
N GLY A 63 -38.40 -6.19 6.07
CA GLY A 63 -37.93 -7.00 4.93
C GLY A 63 -36.61 -6.61 4.23
N ALA A 64 -35.72 -5.85 4.87
CA ALA A 64 -34.44 -5.47 4.26
C ALA A 64 -33.49 -6.68 4.05
N HIS A 65 -33.02 -6.91 2.82
CA HIS A 65 -32.04 -7.96 2.48
C HIS A 65 -30.59 -7.53 2.75
N ARG A 66 -29.71 -8.52 3.04
CA ARG A 66 -28.27 -8.33 3.31
C ARG A 66 -27.57 -7.51 2.19
N GLY A 67 -26.81 -6.48 2.58
CA GLY A 67 -25.94 -5.72 1.68
C GLY A 67 -26.36 -4.27 1.36
N LEU A 68 -27.09 -3.61 2.26
CA LEU A 68 -27.39 -2.19 2.17
C LEU A 68 -26.10 -1.34 2.24
N CYS A 69 -25.90 -0.44 1.26
CA CYS A 69 -24.75 0.48 1.22
C CYS A 69 -25.13 1.97 1.30
N GLY A 70 -26.41 2.30 1.52
CA GLY A 70 -26.88 3.68 1.73
C GLY A 70 -28.41 3.83 1.77
N LEU A 71 -28.89 4.91 2.38
CA LEU A 71 -30.28 5.40 2.38
C LEU A 71 -30.31 6.79 1.74
N ASP A 72 -31.23 7.02 0.81
CA ASP A 72 -31.57 8.36 0.33
C ASP A 72 -32.90 8.79 0.93
N LEU A 73 -32.88 9.83 1.76
CA LEU A 73 -34.10 10.47 2.26
C LEU A 73 -34.44 11.69 1.40
N THR A 74 -35.61 11.62 0.75
CA THR A 74 -36.15 12.72 -0.06
C THR A 74 -37.40 13.27 0.64
N LEU A 75 -37.37 14.54 1.04
CA LEU A 75 -38.54 15.20 1.63
C LEU A 75 -39.50 15.67 0.52
N PRO A 76 -40.83 15.67 0.74
CA PRO A 76 -41.81 16.22 -0.20
C PRO A 76 -41.57 17.73 -0.44
N GLU A 77 -41.86 18.21 -1.64
CA GLU A 77 -41.66 19.63 -2.03
C GLU A 77 -42.45 20.62 -1.16
N ASP A 78 -43.53 20.16 -0.52
CA ASP A 78 -44.44 20.98 0.29
C ASP A 78 -43.98 21.17 1.75
N CYS A 79 -42.81 20.62 2.13
CA CYS A 79 -42.29 20.68 3.50
C CYS A 79 -41.57 22.03 3.74
N PRO A 80 -42.01 22.87 4.72
CA PRO A 80 -41.37 24.16 4.98
C PRO A 80 -39.93 23.92 5.49
N THR A 81 -38.94 24.39 4.73
CA THR A 81 -37.51 24.21 5.04
C THR A 81 -36.92 25.50 5.60
N GLU A 82 -37.16 25.76 6.88
CA GLU A 82 -36.32 26.66 7.67
C GLU A 82 -35.76 25.86 8.87
N GLY A 83 -34.57 25.28 8.69
CA GLY A 83 -33.81 24.59 9.73
C GLY A 83 -32.89 23.49 9.18
N GLU A 84 -32.11 22.83 10.06
CA GLU A 84 -31.18 21.72 9.77
C GLU A 84 -31.73 20.35 10.21
N ALA A 85 -31.55 19.30 9.41
CA ALA A 85 -31.96 17.93 9.77
C ALA A 85 -30.73 17.12 10.20
N THR A 86 -30.77 16.53 11.40
CA THR A 86 -29.67 15.72 11.95
C THR A 86 -30.13 14.27 12.13
N GLY A 87 -29.41 13.32 11.57
CA GLY A 87 -29.65 11.89 11.82
C GLY A 87 -28.62 11.34 12.81
N MET A 88 -29.08 10.54 13.77
CA MET A 88 -28.24 9.78 14.68
C MET A 88 -28.61 8.29 14.57
N LEU A 89 -27.61 7.43 14.45
CA LEU A 89 -27.80 5.98 14.43
C LEU A 89 -27.73 5.45 15.87
N PHE A 90 -28.79 4.82 16.37
CA PHE A 90 -28.75 4.05 17.61
C PHE A 90 -28.90 2.57 17.29
N GLN A 91 -27.77 1.86 17.25
CA GLN A 91 -27.79 0.39 17.23
C GLN A 91 -28.05 -0.09 18.66
N VAL A 92 -29.21 -0.75 18.87
CA VAL A 92 -29.69 -1.41 20.10
C VAL A 92 -28.96 -0.98 21.40
N ALA A 93 -29.44 0.08 22.06
CA ALA A 93 -28.95 0.45 23.39
C ALA A 93 -30.07 1.03 24.28
N SER A 94 -30.01 0.66 25.56
CA SER A 94 -30.97 1.06 26.60
C SER A 94 -31.07 2.59 26.79
N ARG A 95 -32.21 3.04 27.33
CA ARG A 95 -32.62 4.46 27.52
C ARG A 95 -31.59 5.43 28.12
N GLN A 96 -30.50 4.97 28.74
CA GLN A 96 -29.53 5.81 29.45
C GLN A 96 -28.36 6.33 28.59
N GLN A 97 -28.14 5.84 27.36
CA GLN A 97 -27.04 6.31 26.50
C GLN A 97 -27.43 7.44 25.52
N LEU A 98 -28.63 8.02 25.67
CA LEU A 98 -29.23 8.97 24.72
C LEU A 98 -28.85 10.46 24.92
N ALA A 99 -27.98 10.81 25.87
CA ALA A 99 -27.78 12.21 26.28
C ALA A 99 -26.58 12.94 25.63
N GLN A 100 -25.78 12.29 24.79
CA GLN A 100 -24.62 12.91 24.14
C GLN A 100 -24.52 12.46 22.70
N VAL A 101 -24.70 13.39 21.76
CA VAL A 101 -24.02 13.52 20.46
C VAL A 101 -24.85 14.52 19.64
N ALA A 102 -24.23 15.55 19.09
CA ALA A 102 -24.78 16.34 17.98
C ALA A 102 -23.62 17.08 17.32
N SER A 103 -23.41 16.90 16.00
CA SER A 103 -23.08 18.00 15.08
C SER A 103 -22.81 17.54 13.64
N THR A 104 -23.39 18.33 12.71
CA THR A 104 -22.99 18.62 11.32
C THR A 104 -23.37 17.66 10.18
N VAL A 105 -24.48 17.96 9.47
CA VAL A 105 -24.67 17.70 8.03
C VAL A 105 -25.47 18.87 7.43
N GLN A 106 -25.04 19.44 6.30
CA GLN A 106 -25.66 20.60 5.65
C GLN A 106 -26.21 20.24 4.25
N SER A 107 -27.43 19.69 4.13
CA SER A 107 -28.19 19.67 2.85
C SER A 107 -29.65 19.21 2.96
N ARG A 108 -30.48 19.61 1.98
CA ARG A 108 -31.91 19.23 1.80
C ARG A 108 -32.13 17.74 1.45
N THR A 109 -31.09 17.06 1.04
CA THR A 109 -31.00 15.61 0.87
C THR A 109 -29.96 15.13 1.85
N ALA A 110 -30.31 14.17 2.69
CA ALA A 110 -29.37 13.56 3.62
C ALA A 110 -29.14 12.11 3.17
N GLU A 111 -27.92 11.83 2.73
CA GLU A 111 -27.45 10.49 2.38
C GLU A 111 -26.92 9.84 3.67
N PHE A 112 -27.52 8.73 4.10
CA PHE A 112 -27.07 8.00 5.29
C PHE A 112 -26.42 6.70 4.87
N ARG A 113 -25.20 6.42 5.33
CA ARG A 113 -24.47 5.17 5.06
C ARG A 113 -24.40 4.33 6.34
N PHE A 114 -24.54 3.01 6.21
CA PHE A 114 -24.66 2.09 7.34
C PHE A 114 -23.54 1.05 7.36
N ASP A 115 -23.20 0.58 8.57
CA ASP A 115 -22.40 -0.62 8.81
C ASP A 115 -23.28 -1.89 8.79
N SER A 116 -22.66 -3.03 8.52
CA SER A 116 -23.32 -4.32 8.34
C SER A 116 -24.05 -4.81 9.60
N LEU A 117 -25.31 -5.20 9.41
CA LEU A 117 -26.13 -5.86 10.43
C LEU A 117 -25.89 -7.39 10.37
N LYS A 118 -25.55 -7.99 11.51
CA LYS A 118 -25.48 -9.45 11.67
C LYS A 118 -26.76 -10.02 12.27
N ASP A 119 -27.31 -11.00 11.56
CA ASP A 119 -28.19 -12.11 12.00
C ASP A 119 -29.52 -11.79 12.72
N SER A 120 -30.58 -11.62 11.93
CA SER A 120 -31.83 -12.40 12.04
C SER A 120 -32.72 -12.09 10.81
N ARG A 121 -33.62 -13.02 10.42
CA ARG A 121 -34.50 -12.86 9.23
C ARG A 121 -35.80 -12.09 9.52
N ASP A 122 -36.04 -11.69 10.76
CA ASP A 122 -37.34 -11.17 11.24
C ASP A 122 -37.21 -9.88 12.08
N GLU A 123 -36.19 -9.05 11.84
CA GLU A 123 -36.08 -7.78 12.55
C GLU A 123 -36.79 -6.63 11.83
N VAL A 124 -37.61 -5.94 12.62
CA VAL A 124 -38.22 -4.65 12.33
C VAL A 124 -37.18 -3.57 12.61
N TYR A 125 -36.72 -2.86 11.57
CA TYR A 125 -35.71 -1.83 11.74
C TYR A 125 -36.37 -0.50 12.08
N ARG A 126 -36.02 0.09 13.23
CA ARG A 126 -36.51 1.40 13.68
C ARG A 126 -35.41 2.45 13.67
N PHE A 127 -35.63 3.55 12.96
CA PHE A 127 -34.72 4.70 12.92
C PHE A 127 -35.38 5.90 13.60
N CYS A 128 -34.60 6.71 14.33
CA CYS A 128 -35.06 7.97 14.92
C CYS A 128 -34.25 9.13 14.31
N LEU A 129 -34.94 10.02 13.58
CA LEU A 129 -34.35 11.26 13.05
C LEU A 129 -34.72 12.43 13.97
N LEU A 130 -33.75 13.26 14.32
CA LEU A 130 -33.93 14.46 15.14
C LEU A 130 -33.90 15.70 14.24
N LEU A 131 -35.06 16.31 14.04
CA LEU A 131 -35.18 17.55 13.29
C LEU A 131 -35.03 18.75 14.22
N SER A 132 -34.25 19.74 13.80
CA SER A 132 -34.13 21.03 14.51
C SER A 132 -35.37 21.92 14.38
N TRP A 133 -36.39 21.49 13.63
CA TRP A 133 -37.69 22.17 13.46
C TRP A 133 -38.86 21.18 13.55
N ARG A 134 -40.09 21.70 13.73
CA ARG A 134 -41.33 20.89 13.81
C ARG A 134 -42.04 20.84 12.45
N PRO A 135 -42.07 19.70 11.73
CA PRO A 135 -42.85 19.58 10.51
C PRO A 135 -44.36 19.55 10.84
N THR A 136 -45.18 20.18 10.00
CA THR A 136 -46.65 20.19 10.09
C THR A 136 -47.31 18.91 9.57
N ILE A 137 -46.53 18.03 8.93
CA ILE A 137 -47.00 16.80 8.29
C ILE A 137 -46.77 15.61 9.23
N GLN A 138 -47.79 14.77 9.44
CA GLN A 138 -47.74 13.64 10.38
C GLN A 138 -47.01 12.40 9.83
N THR A 139 -46.88 12.27 8.51
CA THR A 139 -46.26 11.12 7.83
C THR A 139 -45.40 11.55 6.63
N ILE A 140 -44.24 10.92 6.45
CA ILE A 140 -43.28 11.22 5.36
C ILE A 140 -43.02 9.94 4.54
N PRO A 141 -43.16 9.97 3.20
CA PRO A 141 -42.82 8.83 2.34
C PRO A 141 -41.31 8.72 2.16
N VAL A 142 -40.77 7.50 2.26
CA VAL A 142 -39.32 7.22 2.10
C VAL A 142 -39.11 6.11 1.08
N THR A 143 -38.17 6.32 0.14
CA THR A 143 -37.81 5.36 -0.92
C THR A 143 -36.36 4.89 -0.78
N LEU A 144 -36.11 3.60 -1.05
CA LEU A 144 -34.81 2.95 -0.85
C LEU A 144 -34.18 2.51 -2.19
N ASN A 145 -33.02 3.07 -2.56
CA ASN A 145 -32.33 2.82 -3.84
C ASN A 145 -30.89 2.29 -3.64
N CYS A 146 -30.40 1.46 -4.58
CA CYS A 146 -29.01 0.98 -4.67
C CYS A 146 -28.43 1.18 -6.07
N HIS A 147 -27.19 1.68 -6.17
CA HIS A 147 -26.45 1.96 -7.42
C HIS A 147 -25.21 1.07 -7.57
N TYR A 148 -24.66 0.91 -8.79
CA TYR A 148 -25.04 -0.24 -9.59
C TYR A 148 -24.57 -0.28 -11.10
N ALA A 149 -23.40 0.21 -11.57
CA ALA A 149 -23.06 0.21 -13.03
C ALA A 149 -21.57 0.10 -13.47
N CYS A 150 -21.32 -0.56 -14.63
CA CYS A 150 -20.10 -0.71 -15.48
C CYS A 150 -20.59 -0.71 -16.98
N PRO A 151 -19.83 -0.41 -18.08
CA PRO A 151 -18.38 -0.59 -18.24
C PRO A 151 -17.56 0.32 -19.21
N ALA A 152 -16.23 0.09 -19.22
CA ALA A 152 -15.40 -0.15 -20.42
C ALA A 152 -14.39 0.88 -21.00
N ALA A 153 -14.03 2.01 -20.37
CA ALA A 153 -12.97 2.87 -20.94
C ALA A 153 -11.65 2.88 -20.14
N ALA A 154 -11.71 2.94 -18.81
CA ALA A 154 -10.51 3.07 -17.97
C ALA A 154 -9.85 1.73 -17.59
N THR A 155 -10.60 0.63 -17.65
CA THR A 155 -10.05 -0.73 -17.57
C THR A 155 -8.98 -0.94 -18.62
N TRP A 156 -9.11 -0.34 -19.82
CA TRP A 156 -8.12 -0.46 -20.90
C TRP A 156 -6.82 0.31 -20.69
N LEU A 157 -6.74 1.29 -19.78
CA LEU A 157 -5.52 2.07 -19.56
C LEU A 157 -4.63 1.46 -18.47
N SER A 158 -5.21 0.92 -17.39
CA SER A 158 -4.47 0.18 -16.35
C SER A 158 -4.18 -1.27 -16.78
N PHE A 159 -5.15 -1.92 -17.44
CA PHE A 159 -4.91 -3.18 -18.17
C PHE A 159 -3.95 -2.91 -19.32
N GLY A 160 -4.02 -1.75 -19.97
CA GLY A 160 -3.10 -1.30 -21.02
C GLY A 160 -1.68 -1.09 -20.51
N PHE A 161 -1.43 -0.49 -19.36
CA PHE A 161 -0.07 -0.30 -18.84
C PHE A 161 0.55 -1.61 -18.33
N CYS A 162 -0.22 -2.44 -17.62
CA CYS A 162 0.23 -3.76 -17.18
C CYS A 162 0.34 -4.76 -18.34
N LEU A 163 -0.54 -4.71 -19.35
CA LEU A 163 -0.38 -5.45 -20.61
C LEU A 163 0.68 -4.84 -21.51
N LEU A 164 0.95 -3.54 -21.50
CA LEU A 164 2.04 -2.96 -22.28
C LEU A 164 3.36 -3.28 -21.62
N LEU A 165 3.48 -3.34 -20.30
CA LEU A 165 4.65 -3.89 -19.62
C LEU A 165 4.77 -5.39 -19.86
N ALA A 166 3.71 -6.16 -19.64
CA ALA A 166 3.72 -7.61 -19.87
C ALA A 166 3.90 -7.97 -21.34
N ALA A 167 3.33 -7.22 -22.28
CA ALA A 167 3.49 -7.38 -23.72
C ALA A 167 4.82 -6.80 -24.20
N TRP A 168 5.35 -5.71 -23.65
CA TRP A 168 6.69 -5.21 -23.97
C TRP A 168 7.76 -6.19 -23.50
N PHE A 169 7.60 -6.80 -22.32
CA PHE A 169 8.48 -7.86 -21.82
C PHE A 169 8.27 -9.20 -22.53
N ALA A 170 7.03 -9.57 -22.88
CA ALA A 170 6.75 -10.76 -23.70
C ALA A 170 7.19 -10.59 -25.16
N TRP A 171 7.19 -9.36 -25.69
CA TRP A 171 7.61 -9.01 -27.04
C TRP A 171 9.14 -8.93 -27.16
N ARG A 172 9.86 -8.47 -26.11
CA ARG A 172 11.33 -8.48 -26.08
C ARG A 172 11.96 -9.84 -25.75
N GLY A 173 11.17 -10.85 -25.43
CA GLY A 173 11.69 -12.19 -25.16
C GLY A 173 10.57 -13.17 -24.89
N THR A 174 9.92 -13.66 -25.94
CA THR A 174 8.82 -14.61 -25.89
C THR A 174 9.13 -15.78 -24.94
N PRO A 175 8.45 -15.93 -23.78
CA PRO A 175 8.32 -17.25 -23.20
C PRO A 175 7.31 -17.98 -24.08
N ARG A 176 7.79 -18.89 -24.94
CA ARG A 176 6.91 -19.89 -25.56
C ARG A 176 6.04 -20.47 -24.45
N CYS A 177 4.72 -20.40 -24.60
CA CYS A 177 3.70 -20.76 -23.60
C CYS A 177 3.98 -22.12 -22.93
N HIS A 178 4.73 -22.13 -21.82
CA HIS A 178 5.09 -23.36 -21.12
C HIS A 178 4.14 -23.57 -19.93
N PRO A 179 3.62 -24.79 -19.68
CA PRO A 179 2.65 -25.09 -18.62
C PRO A 179 3.04 -24.58 -17.22
N TYR A 180 4.34 -24.52 -16.92
CA TYR A 180 4.88 -23.98 -15.67
C TYR A 180 4.52 -22.51 -15.42
N PHE A 181 4.57 -21.66 -16.45
CA PHE A 181 4.23 -20.24 -16.29
C PHE A 181 2.74 -20.04 -15.93
N TRP A 182 1.86 -20.78 -16.61
CA TRP A 182 0.43 -20.73 -16.33
C TRP A 182 0.08 -21.34 -14.98
N LEU A 183 0.72 -22.45 -14.61
CA LEU A 183 0.57 -23.03 -13.27
C LEU A 183 1.01 -22.02 -12.20
N LEU A 184 2.16 -21.35 -12.37
CA LEU A 184 2.61 -20.30 -11.45
C LEU A 184 1.59 -19.17 -11.36
N THR A 185 1.03 -18.75 -12.48
CA THR A 185 0.03 -17.67 -12.53
C THR A 185 -1.22 -18.04 -11.74
N ILE A 186 -1.73 -19.26 -11.94
CA ILE A 186 -2.90 -19.76 -11.21
C ILE A 186 -2.60 -19.83 -9.71
N LEU A 187 -1.46 -20.39 -9.31
CA LEU A 187 -1.09 -20.50 -7.90
C LEU A 187 -0.85 -19.11 -7.27
N ALA A 188 -0.22 -18.18 -7.98
CA ALA A 188 -0.06 -16.81 -7.51
C ALA A 188 -1.41 -16.13 -7.24
N LEU A 189 -2.40 -16.31 -8.13
CA LEU A 189 -3.77 -15.82 -7.91
C LEU A 189 -4.48 -16.52 -6.74
N VAL A 190 -4.26 -17.82 -6.55
CA VAL A 190 -4.83 -18.58 -5.43
C VAL A 190 -4.42 -17.99 -4.06
N ALA A 191 -3.23 -17.40 -3.94
CA ALA A 191 -2.84 -16.68 -2.71
C ALA A 191 -3.65 -15.40 -2.46
N VAL A 192 -4.33 -14.82 -3.45
CA VAL A 192 -5.08 -13.57 -3.26
C VAL A 192 -6.59 -13.81 -3.20
N VAL A 193 -7.07 -14.97 -3.62
CA VAL A 193 -8.49 -15.37 -3.54
C VAL A 193 -9.13 -15.11 -2.16
N PRO A 194 -8.49 -15.40 -1.01
CA PRO A 194 -9.11 -15.17 0.30
C PRO A 194 -9.51 -13.72 0.55
N PHE A 195 -8.77 -12.73 0.02
CA PHE A 195 -9.10 -11.31 0.20
C PHE A 195 -10.38 -10.90 -0.51
N PHE A 196 -10.72 -11.55 -1.63
CA PHE A 196 -11.99 -11.34 -2.32
C PHE A 196 -13.18 -11.94 -1.57
N LEU A 197 -12.93 -12.93 -0.70
CA LEU A 197 -13.98 -13.61 0.07
C LEU A 197 -14.17 -12.98 1.45
N ALA A 198 -13.07 -12.67 2.13
CA ALA A 198 -13.05 -12.12 3.48
C ALA A 198 -11.70 -11.43 3.74
N PHE A 199 -11.69 -10.11 3.63
CA PHE A 199 -10.51 -9.27 3.86
C PHE A 199 -10.14 -9.28 5.35
N THR A 200 -8.90 -9.62 5.72
CA THR A 200 -8.48 -9.67 7.14
C THR A 200 -7.86 -8.35 7.61
N GLY A 201 -7.36 -7.53 6.69
CA GLY A 201 -6.63 -6.28 6.96
C GLY A 201 -5.30 -6.44 7.71
N GLY A 202 -5.03 -7.54 8.39
CA GLY A 202 -3.78 -7.74 9.12
C GLY A 202 -3.48 -6.62 10.13
N HIS A 203 -2.21 -6.51 10.51
CA HIS A 203 -1.72 -5.47 11.43
C HIS A 203 -1.75 -4.06 10.82
N ASP A 204 -1.33 -3.90 9.56
CA ASP A 204 -1.09 -2.60 8.92
C ASP A 204 -2.19 -2.20 7.91
N GLY A 205 -3.23 -3.01 7.70
CA GLY A 205 -4.17 -2.79 6.60
C GLY A 205 -5.13 -1.64 6.78
N ASP A 206 -5.51 -1.27 8.01
CA ASP A 206 -6.32 -0.06 8.21
C ASP A 206 -5.52 1.18 7.83
N PHE A 207 -4.25 1.22 8.22
CA PHE A 207 -3.33 2.30 7.84
C PHE A 207 -3.23 2.43 6.31
N HIS A 208 -3.00 1.32 5.59
CA HIS A 208 -2.89 1.36 4.13
C HIS A 208 -4.22 1.67 3.43
N LEU A 209 -5.33 1.19 3.96
CA LEU A 209 -6.66 1.44 3.41
C LEU A 209 -7.06 2.91 3.58
N GLN A 210 -6.81 3.49 4.75
CA GLN A 210 -7.06 4.92 4.98
C GLN A 210 -6.11 5.79 4.16
N ARG A 211 -4.84 5.37 3.95
CA ARG A 211 -3.92 6.07 3.04
C ARG A 211 -4.47 6.12 1.61
N LEU A 212 -4.98 5.00 1.10
CA LEU A 212 -5.65 4.93 -0.21
C LEU A 212 -6.88 5.84 -0.28
N ILE A 213 -7.71 5.86 0.76
CA ILE A 213 -8.90 6.73 0.82
C ILE A 213 -8.49 8.20 0.81
N SER A 214 -7.52 8.58 1.63
CA SER A 214 -7.03 9.95 1.72
C SER A 214 -6.38 10.43 0.42
N LEU A 215 -5.60 9.57 -0.23
CA LEU A 215 -5.05 9.81 -1.56
C LEU A 215 -6.16 10.01 -2.60
N THR A 216 -7.16 9.14 -2.61
CA THR A 216 -8.30 9.24 -3.54
C THR A 216 -9.04 10.57 -3.36
N GLU A 217 -9.30 10.97 -2.12
CA GLU A 217 -9.99 12.23 -1.82
C GLU A 217 -9.13 13.45 -2.16
N SER A 218 -7.82 13.38 -1.93
CA SER A 218 -6.87 14.41 -2.36
C SER A 218 -6.91 14.59 -3.88
N LEU A 219 -6.89 13.50 -4.65
CA LEU A 219 -6.98 13.53 -6.10
C LEU A 219 -8.32 14.11 -6.58
N ARG A 220 -9.45 13.78 -5.93
CA ARG A 220 -10.77 14.39 -6.24
C ARG A 220 -10.80 15.90 -6.05
N ARG A 221 -9.98 16.41 -5.13
CA ARG A 221 -9.83 17.86 -4.84
C ARG A 221 -8.76 18.53 -5.71
N GLY A 222 -8.15 17.80 -6.65
CA GLY A 222 -7.08 18.30 -7.51
C GLY A 222 -5.75 18.51 -6.78
N LEU A 223 -5.53 17.79 -5.67
CA LEU A 223 -4.27 17.81 -4.93
C LEU A 223 -3.37 16.68 -5.41
N PHE A 224 -2.29 17.04 -6.09
CA PHE A 224 -1.22 16.12 -6.46
C PHE A 224 0.11 16.87 -6.54
N PRO A 225 1.18 16.40 -5.87
CA PRO A 225 1.23 15.24 -4.98
C PRO A 225 0.42 15.43 -3.68
N ALA A 226 -0.13 14.34 -3.13
CA ALA A 226 -0.93 14.35 -1.90
C ALA A 226 -0.04 14.22 -0.66
N TRP A 227 0.71 15.28 -0.33
CA TRP A 227 1.64 15.25 0.81
C TRP A 227 0.95 15.06 2.16
N LEU A 228 -0.23 15.67 2.29
CA LEU A 228 -1.02 15.70 3.52
C LEU A 228 -2.35 15.01 3.29
N ASN A 229 -2.77 14.25 4.28
CA ASN A 229 -4.05 13.58 4.28
C ASN A 229 -5.19 14.58 4.47
N ILE A 230 -6.32 14.25 3.85
CA ILE A 230 -7.57 14.94 4.10
C ILE A 230 -8.09 14.56 5.49
N GLY A 231 -8.13 15.54 6.37
CA GLY A 231 -8.56 15.44 7.77
C GLY A 231 -8.20 16.72 8.52
N PRO A 232 -8.89 17.05 9.63
CA PRO A 232 -8.72 18.33 10.35
C PRO A 232 -7.25 18.63 10.69
N PHE A 233 -6.45 17.64 11.08
CA PHE A 233 -5.04 17.85 11.43
C PHE A 233 -4.04 17.81 10.27
N ARG A 234 -4.48 17.42 9.07
CA ARG A 234 -3.65 17.26 7.86
C ARG A 234 -2.41 16.38 8.10
N TYR A 235 -2.64 15.14 8.54
CA TYR A 235 -1.60 14.16 8.81
C TYR A 235 -0.74 13.84 7.57
N GLY A 236 0.58 13.84 7.71
CA GLY A 236 1.51 13.91 6.59
C GLY A 236 2.00 12.55 6.10
N SER A 237 1.19 11.49 6.07
CA SER A 237 1.70 10.18 5.64
C SER A 237 2.33 10.18 4.24
N GLY A 238 1.86 11.02 3.32
CA GLY A 238 2.42 11.16 1.97
C GLY A 238 3.83 11.77 1.94
N LEU A 239 4.27 12.41 3.02
CA LEU A 239 5.65 12.89 3.19
C LEU A 239 6.62 11.76 3.57
N PHE A 240 6.12 10.69 4.22
CA PHE A 240 6.96 9.61 4.75
C PHE A 240 6.78 8.28 4.01
N TYR A 241 5.64 8.10 3.33
CA TYR A 241 5.37 7.02 2.40
C TYR A 241 5.07 7.58 1.03
N SER A 242 5.68 7.01 0.00
CA SER A 242 5.34 7.36 -1.37
C SER A 242 3.97 6.76 -1.73
N ASP A 243 3.08 7.64 -2.19
CA ASP A 243 1.78 7.26 -2.75
C ASP A 243 1.86 6.88 -4.23
N PHE A 244 3.03 6.98 -4.86
CA PHE A 244 3.19 6.77 -6.31
C PHE A 244 2.74 5.38 -6.75
N LEU A 245 3.07 4.34 -5.97
CA LEU A 245 2.66 2.97 -6.27
C LEU A 245 1.22 2.65 -5.84
N LEU A 246 0.53 3.55 -5.12
CA LEU A 246 -0.91 3.44 -4.81
C LEU A 246 -1.80 4.12 -5.84
N LEU A 247 -1.24 4.90 -6.76
CA LEU A 247 -2.01 5.58 -7.80
C LEU A 247 -2.89 4.63 -8.63
N PRO A 248 -2.48 3.39 -8.96
CA PRO A 248 -3.35 2.43 -9.64
C PRO A 248 -4.61 2.10 -8.82
N ALA A 249 -4.47 1.77 -7.53
CA ALA A 249 -5.61 1.53 -6.66
C ALA A 249 -6.48 2.79 -6.49
N ALA A 250 -5.89 3.97 -6.31
CA ALA A 250 -6.63 5.22 -6.19
C ALA A 250 -7.42 5.53 -7.48
N GLY A 251 -6.85 5.22 -8.65
CA GLY A 251 -7.54 5.30 -9.93
C GLY A 251 -8.78 4.41 -9.99
N LEU A 252 -8.72 3.17 -9.46
CA LEU A 252 -9.90 2.31 -9.35
C LEU A 252 -10.96 2.92 -8.42
N CYS A 253 -10.56 3.53 -7.30
CA CYS A 253 -11.48 4.21 -6.39
C CYS A 253 -12.15 5.44 -7.02
N LEU A 254 -11.42 6.19 -7.87
CA LEU A 254 -11.99 7.29 -8.66
C LEU A 254 -13.03 6.79 -9.68
N LEU A 255 -12.91 5.55 -10.14
CA LEU A 255 -13.89 4.88 -11.01
C LEU A 255 -15.07 4.25 -10.24
N GLY A 256 -15.14 4.46 -8.92
CA GLY A 256 -16.24 3.98 -8.07
C GLY A 256 -16.02 2.61 -7.44
N TRP A 257 -14.82 2.03 -7.54
CA TRP A 257 -14.51 0.79 -6.83
C TRP A 257 -14.34 1.05 -5.34
N SER A 258 -14.73 0.09 -4.50
CA SER A 258 -14.48 0.20 -3.06
C SER A 258 -12.95 0.19 -2.79
N PRO A 259 -12.46 0.94 -1.79
CA PRO A 259 -11.05 0.96 -1.43
C PRO A 259 -10.46 -0.43 -1.15
N MET A 260 -11.22 -1.31 -0.48
CA MET A 260 -10.80 -2.68 -0.20
C MET A 260 -10.59 -3.50 -1.47
N LEU A 261 -11.53 -3.40 -2.43
CA LEU A 261 -11.43 -4.13 -3.69
C LEU A 261 -10.27 -3.59 -4.55
N ALA A 262 -10.12 -2.27 -4.63
CA ALA A 262 -9.03 -1.62 -5.35
C ALA A 262 -7.67 -2.07 -4.80
N LEU A 263 -7.51 -2.08 -3.48
CA LEU A 263 -6.30 -2.53 -2.80
C LEU A 263 -6.04 -4.02 -3.00
N THR A 264 -7.09 -4.85 -2.97
CA THR A 264 -6.98 -6.29 -3.23
C THR A 264 -6.50 -6.57 -4.65
N VAL A 265 -6.99 -5.82 -5.65
CA VAL A 265 -6.50 -5.91 -7.04
C VAL A 265 -5.05 -5.49 -7.14
N GLU A 266 -4.65 -4.40 -6.48
CA GLU A 266 -3.25 -3.96 -6.46
C GLU A 266 -2.32 -5.01 -5.88
N ILE A 267 -2.71 -5.65 -4.78
CA ILE A 267 -1.98 -6.78 -4.19
C ILE A 267 -1.90 -7.96 -5.17
N ALA A 268 -3.00 -8.29 -5.86
CA ALA A 268 -2.99 -9.36 -6.86
C ALA A 268 -1.99 -9.07 -8.00
N LEU A 269 -1.96 -7.82 -8.48
CA LEU A 269 -1.01 -7.37 -9.50
C LEU A 269 0.44 -7.43 -8.99
N ALA A 270 0.67 -7.03 -7.74
CA ALA A 270 1.99 -7.10 -7.11
C ALA A 270 2.49 -8.55 -7.01
N VAL A 271 1.64 -9.46 -6.53
CA VAL A 271 1.94 -10.89 -6.40
C VAL A 271 2.26 -11.53 -7.76
N LEU A 272 1.47 -11.20 -8.80
CA LEU A 272 1.73 -11.64 -10.16
C LEU A 272 3.05 -11.09 -10.70
N ALA A 273 3.31 -9.79 -10.53
CA ALA A 273 4.54 -9.15 -10.98
C ALA A 273 5.78 -9.77 -10.31
N THR A 274 5.70 -10.06 -9.01
CA THR A 274 6.76 -10.75 -8.26
C THR A 274 7.00 -12.16 -8.81
N GLY A 275 5.94 -12.96 -8.99
CA GLY A 275 6.04 -14.32 -9.52
C GLY A 275 6.61 -14.37 -10.93
N TRP A 276 6.05 -13.57 -11.85
CA TRP A 276 6.48 -13.50 -13.25
C TRP A 276 7.88 -12.93 -13.41
N GLY A 277 8.21 -11.86 -12.69
CA GLY A 277 9.54 -11.28 -12.68
C GLY A 277 10.58 -12.30 -12.20
N THR A 278 10.30 -12.99 -11.10
CA THR A 278 11.19 -14.04 -10.55
C THR A 278 11.37 -15.18 -11.55
N TYR A 279 10.28 -15.68 -12.14
CA TYR A 279 10.31 -16.72 -13.17
C TYR A 279 11.19 -16.33 -14.35
N TYR A 280 11.00 -15.12 -14.88
CA TYR A 280 11.79 -14.60 -16.00
C TYR A 280 13.28 -14.50 -15.65
N VAL A 281 13.59 -13.94 -14.48
CA VAL A 281 14.98 -13.72 -14.06
C VAL A 281 15.70 -15.04 -13.79
N ALA A 282 15.05 -16.02 -13.17
CA ALA A 282 15.62 -17.36 -13.00
C ALA A 282 16.04 -17.97 -14.36
N LYS A 283 15.21 -17.81 -15.40
CA LYS A 283 15.56 -18.26 -16.75
C LYS A 283 16.74 -17.50 -17.34
N ARG A 284 16.81 -16.18 -17.12
CA ARG A 284 17.95 -15.36 -17.56
C ARG A 284 19.26 -15.72 -16.85
N LEU A 285 19.19 -16.29 -15.64
CA LEU A 285 20.33 -16.76 -14.87
C LEU A 285 20.77 -18.19 -15.21
N GLY A 286 20.24 -18.78 -16.29
CA GLY A 286 20.61 -20.12 -16.75
C GLY A 286 19.66 -21.23 -16.31
N GLY A 287 18.56 -20.89 -15.64
CA GLY A 287 17.46 -21.83 -15.39
C GLY A 287 16.60 -22.07 -16.65
N GLY A 288 15.90 -23.20 -16.65
CA GLY A 288 14.75 -23.50 -17.48
C GLY A 288 13.44 -23.27 -16.71
N ASP A 289 12.39 -23.93 -17.19
CA ASP A 289 11.03 -23.64 -16.73
C ASP A 289 10.75 -24.16 -15.31
N LEU A 290 11.46 -25.20 -14.87
CA LEU A 290 11.30 -25.73 -13.51
C LEU A 290 11.91 -24.77 -12.48
N ALA A 291 13.13 -24.27 -12.70
CA ALA A 291 13.70 -23.30 -11.76
C ALA A 291 12.89 -22.00 -11.74
N GLY A 292 12.43 -21.52 -12.90
CA GLY A 292 11.57 -20.36 -12.97
C GLY A 292 10.29 -20.54 -12.16
N PHE A 293 9.62 -21.69 -12.31
CA PHE A 293 8.41 -22.01 -11.56
C PHE A 293 8.66 -22.06 -10.06
N LEU A 294 9.65 -22.85 -9.64
CA LEU A 294 9.94 -23.06 -8.23
C LEU A 294 10.38 -21.75 -7.56
N ALA A 295 11.20 -20.94 -8.23
CA ALA A 295 11.65 -19.66 -7.68
C ALA A 295 10.45 -18.72 -7.49
N GLY A 296 9.61 -18.57 -8.52
CA GLY A 296 8.39 -17.76 -8.43
C GLY A 296 7.45 -18.21 -7.32
N LEU A 297 7.20 -19.54 -7.23
CA LEU A 297 6.31 -20.10 -6.21
C LEU A 297 6.87 -19.92 -4.80
N LEU A 298 8.17 -20.15 -4.58
CA LEU A 298 8.81 -19.99 -3.28
C LEU A 298 8.88 -18.53 -2.82
N VAL A 299 8.98 -17.57 -3.74
CA VAL A 299 8.96 -16.14 -3.42
C VAL A 299 7.55 -15.64 -3.11
N VAL A 300 6.53 -16.17 -3.80
CA VAL A 300 5.13 -15.76 -3.61
C VAL A 300 4.46 -16.49 -2.45
N TRP A 301 4.72 -17.79 -2.26
CA TRP A 301 4.18 -18.63 -1.19
C TRP A 301 5.21 -18.97 -0.10
N GLY A 302 6.32 -18.24 -0.02
CA GLY A 302 7.27 -18.40 1.09
C GLY A 302 6.62 -18.00 2.43
N GLY A 303 7.07 -18.59 3.54
CA GLY A 303 6.48 -18.32 4.86
C GLY A 303 6.45 -16.84 5.20
N TYR A 304 7.57 -16.13 5.06
CA TYR A 304 7.62 -14.70 5.34
C TYR A 304 6.80 -13.83 4.35
N PRO A 305 6.88 -14.03 3.01
CA PRO A 305 5.97 -13.36 2.07
C PRO A 305 4.48 -13.55 2.35
N LEU A 306 4.05 -14.76 2.72
CA LEU A 306 2.65 -15.04 3.09
C LEU A 306 2.27 -14.31 4.39
N GLN A 307 3.20 -14.20 5.33
CA GLN A 307 3.01 -13.42 6.56
C GLN A 307 2.84 -11.93 6.28
N ASN A 308 3.61 -11.40 5.32
CA ASN A 308 3.44 -10.03 4.85
C ASN A 308 2.09 -9.82 4.19
N LEU A 309 1.58 -10.82 3.48
CA LEU A 309 0.29 -10.77 2.81
C LEU A 309 -0.88 -10.81 3.80
N TYR A 310 -0.93 -11.79 4.71
CA TYR A 310 -2.13 -12.07 5.51
C TYR A 310 -2.13 -11.51 6.93
N GLN A 311 -1.10 -11.77 7.74
CA GLN A 311 -1.07 -11.34 9.14
C GLN A 311 -0.62 -9.88 9.26
N ARG A 312 0.47 -9.49 8.58
CA ARG A 312 0.99 -8.13 8.68
C ARG A 312 0.26 -7.15 7.77
N PHE A 313 -0.11 -7.60 6.58
CA PHE A 313 -0.60 -6.73 5.50
C PHE A 313 0.38 -5.58 5.20
N ALA A 314 1.68 -5.91 5.16
CA ALA A 314 2.76 -4.92 4.98
C ALA A 314 2.88 -4.53 3.50
N LEU A 315 1.97 -3.67 3.02
CA LEU A 315 1.81 -3.35 1.60
C LEU A 315 3.09 -2.82 0.94
N GLY A 316 3.84 -1.98 1.66
CA GLY A 316 5.13 -1.48 1.16
C GLY A 316 6.12 -2.60 0.86
N GLU A 317 6.22 -3.59 1.75
CA GLU A 317 7.09 -4.75 1.54
C GLU A 317 6.58 -5.63 0.39
N ILE A 318 5.25 -5.84 0.30
CA ILE A 318 4.62 -6.59 -0.80
C ILE A 318 4.97 -5.94 -2.15
N LEU A 319 4.77 -4.63 -2.30
CA LEU A 319 5.11 -3.89 -3.52
C LEU A 319 6.61 -3.91 -3.81
N ALA A 320 7.46 -3.84 -2.78
CA ALA A 320 8.90 -3.92 -2.95
C ALA A 320 9.36 -5.29 -3.51
N THR A 321 8.65 -6.38 -3.22
CA THR A 321 8.97 -7.71 -3.76
C THR A 321 8.93 -7.77 -5.28
N CYS A 322 8.09 -6.95 -5.93
CA CYS A 322 7.99 -6.87 -7.39
C CYS A 322 9.31 -6.46 -8.04
N PHE A 323 10.17 -5.76 -7.30
CA PHE A 323 11.40 -5.17 -7.79
C PHE A 323 12.65 -5.99 -7.51
N TYR A 324 12.61 -6.96 -6.59
CA TYR A 324 13.74 -7.84 -6.28
C TYR A 324 14.28 -8.58 -7.52
N PRO A 325 13.44 -9.18 -8.39
CA PRO A 325 13.91 -9.81 -9.62
C PRO A 325 14.69 -8.85 -10.51
N TRP A 326 14.21 -7.61 -10.66
CA TRP A 326 14.81 -6.63 -11.57
C TRP A 326 16.15 -6.11 -11.06
N VAL A 327 16.28 -5.90 -9.75
CA VAL A 327 17.56 -5.60 -9.10
C VAL A 327 18.55 -6.74 -9.36
N LEU A 328 18.13 -7.99 -9.17
CA LEU A 328 18.99 -9.15 -9.37
C LEU A 328 19.42 -9.28 -10.84
N LEU A 329 18.48 -9.11 -11.78
CA LEU A 329 18.75 -9.16 -13.22
C LEU A 329 19.75 -8.09 -13.66
N GLY A 330 19.52 -6.83 -13.27
CA GLY A 330 20.40 -5.74 -13.66
C GLY A 330 21.79 -5.89 -13.06
N THR A 331 21.88 -6.37 -11.82
CA THR A 331 23.16 -6.69 -11.19
C THR A 331 23.88 -7.81 -11.92
N TRP A 332 23.18 -8.88 -12.29
CA TRP A 332 23.74 -9.98 -13.08
C TRP A 332 24.24 -9.53 -14.45
N GLU A 333 23.46 -8.74 -15.19
CA GLU A 333 23.87 -8.21 -16.50
C GLU A 333 25.10 -7.29 -16.36
N ILE A 334 25.18 -6.45 -15.32
CA ILE A 334 26.34 -5.59 -15.09
C ILE A 334 27.58 -6.38 -14.66
N LEU A 335 27.44 -7.40 -13.82
CA LEU A 335 28.58 -8.17 -13.34
C LEU A 335 29.08 -9.18 -14.38
N HIS A 336 28.18 -9.92 -15.02
CA HIS A 336 28.53 -11.11 -15.80
C HIS A 336 28.07 -11.07 -17.27
N GLY A 337 27.07 -10.22 -17.58
CA GLY A 337 26.51 -10.03 -18.92
C GLY A 337 26.96 -8.75 -19.60
N ASP A 338 26.03 -8.13 -20.33
CA ASP A 338 26.23 -6.81 -20.97
C ASP A 338 25.95 -5.69 -19.98
N ARG A 339 27.02 -5.03 -19.51
CA ARG A 339 26.97 -3.92 -18.55
C ARG A 339 26.13 -2.72 -18.97
N ARG A 340 25.79 -2.59 -20.27
CA ARG A 340 24.88 -1.55 -20.76
C ARG A 340 23.41 -1.84 -20.48
N LYS A 341 23.05 -3.05 -20.03
CA LYS A 341 21.69 -3.42 -19.64
C LYS A 341 21.38 -3.10 -18.16
N PHE A 342 21.86 -1.94 -17.70
CA PHE A 342 21.75 -1.48 -16.31
C PHE A 342 20.35 -0.96 -15.93
N LEU A 343 19.45 -0.80 -16.91
CA LEU A 343 18.11 -0.24 -16.71
C LEU A 343 17.25 -1.04 -15.73
N SER A 344 17.32 -2.36 -15.75
CA SER A 344 16.58 -3.20 -14.79
C SER A 344 17.02 -2.96 -13.34
N LEU A 345 18.31 -2.71 -13.10
CA LEU A 345 18.80 -2.31 -11.78
C LEU A 345 18.28 -0.91 -11.40
N THR A 346 18.33 0.04 -12.32
CA THR A 346 17.86 1.42 -12.09
C THR A 346 16.37 1.45 -11.72
N LEU A 347 15.53 0.79 -12.53
CA LEU A 347 14.10 0.73 -12.32
C LEU A 347 13.73 -0.11 -11.09
N GLY A 348 14.47 -1.19 -10.82
CA GLY A 348 14.31 -1.99 -9.61
C GLY A 348 14.57 -1.16 -8.34
N LEU A 349 15.70 -0.44 -8.29
CA LEU A 349 16.05 0.41 -7.15
C LEU A 349 15.08 1.59 -6.97
N ALA A 350 14.70 2.27 -8.05
CA ALA A 350 13.73 3.37 -7.97
C ALA A 350 12.34 2.89 -7.53
N GLY A 351 11.88 1.76 -8.06
CA GLY A 351 10.61 1.14 -7.66
C GLY A 351 10.59 0.76 -6.18
N MET A 352 11.69 0.20 -5.66
CA MET A 352 11.83 -0.07 -4.22
C MET A 352 11.81 1.19 -3.37
N MET A 353 12.44 2.29 -3.84
CA MET A 353 12.40 3.58 -3.14
C MET A 353 10.95 4.09 -3.01
N PHE A 354 10.14 3.95 -4.07
CA PHE A 354 8.73 4.32 -4.00
C PHE A 354 7.86 3.33 -3.21
N ALA A 355 8.30 2.09 -3.02
CA ALA A 355 7.55 1.05 -2.32
C ALA A 355 7.81 1.06 -0.80
N HIS A 356 9.07 0.94 -0.39
CA HIS A 356 9.42 0.74 1.02
C HIS A 356 10.88 1.08 1.30
N ASN A 357 11.09 2.16 2.06
CA ASN A 357 12.41 2.68 2.42
C ASN A 357 13.30 1.65 3.11
N LEU A 358 12.79 0.85 4.05
CA LEU A 358 13.64 -0.11 4.76
C LEU A 358 14.13 -1.23 3.84
N THR A 359 13.33 -1.62 2.83
CA THR A 359 13.74 -2.65 1.87
C THR A 359 14.93 -2.20 1.03
N ILE A 360 15.06 -0.90 0.73
CA ILE A 360 16.22 -0.39 -0.02
C ILE A 360 17.53 -0.59 0.74
N LEU A 361 17.50 -0.52 2.08
CA LEU A 361 18.69 -0.71 2.91
C LEU A 361 19.20 -2.16 2.79
N PHE A 362 18.28 -3.13 2.83
CA PHE A 362 18.64 -4.55 2.64
C PHE A 362 19.22 -4.80 1.25
N VAL A 363 18.65 -4.15 0.24
CA VAL A 363 19.12 -4.29 -1.14
C VAL A 363 20.47 -3.61 -1.35
N CYS A 364 20.74 -2.48 -0.69
CA CYS A 364 22.09 -1.90 -0.66
C CYS A 364 23.11 -2.88 -0.04
N GLY A 365 22.74 -3.56 1.05
CA GLY A 365 23.54 -4.62 1.66
C GLY A 365 23.80 -5.80 0.71
N LEU A 366 22.78 -6.23 -0.03
CA LEU A 366 22.90 -7.25 -1.09
C LEU A 366 23.88 -6.82 -2.18
N LEU A 367 23.71 -5.61 -2.72
CA LEU A 367 24.59 -5.07 -3.77
C LEU A 367 26.03 -4.95 -3.28
N LEU A 368 26.25 -4.48 -2.05
CA LEU A 368 27.57 -4.43 -1.43
C LEU A 368 28.18 -5.84 -1.32
N GLY A 369 27.41 -6.82 -0.84
CA GLY A 369 27.85 -8.22 -0.78
C GLY A 369 28.27 -8.76 -2.15
N LEU A 370 27.47 -8.52 -3.19
CA LEU A 370 27.79 -8.92 -4.57
C LEU A 370 29.03 -8.19 -5.12
N VAL A 371 29.21 -6.91 -4.81
CA VAL A 371 30.42 -6.15 -5.17
C VAL A 371 31.65 -6.75 -4.50
N LEU A 372 31.59 -7.09 -3.22
CA LEU A 372 32.70 -7.69 -2.48
C LEU A 372 33.06 -9.09 -3.01
N LEU A 373 32.06 -9.94 -3.25
CA LEU A 373 32.25 -11.29 -3.79
C LEU A 373 32.80 -11.28 -5.23
N ASN A 374 32.54 -10.20 -6.00
CA ASN A 374 33.04 -10.02 -7.36
C ASN A 374 34.15 -8.97 -7.47
N SER A 375 34.77 -8.57 -6.35
CA SER A 375 35.79 -7.51 -6.27
C SER A 375 36.96 -7.75 -7.21
N LYS A 376 37.49 -8.97 -7.27
CA LYS A 376 38.60 -9.35 -8.19
C LYS A 376 38.26 -9.07 -9.65
N MET A 377 37.02 -9.30 -10.06
CA MET A 377 36.55 -9.01 -11.41
C MET A 377 36.35 -7.51 -11.61
N LEU A 378 35.80 -6.81 -10.62
CA LEU A 378 35.57 -5.35 -10.69
C LEU A 378 36.88 -4.55 -10.73
N VAL A 379 37.95 -5.02 -10.07
CA VAL A 379 39.28 -4.42 -10.17
C VAL A 379 39.88 -4.60 -11.58
N ARG A 380 39.61 -5.74 -12.23
CA ARG A 380 40.06 -5.99 -13.61
C ARG A 380 39.23 -5.22 -14.65
N GLU A 381 37.95 -5.03 -14.40
CA GLU A 381 37.01 -4.34 -15.29
C GLU A 381 36.28 -3.20 -14.56
N PRO A 382 36.97 -2.11 -14.16
CA PRO A 382 36.41 -1.03 -13.34
C PRO A 382 35.21 -0.33 -13.99
N GLY A 383 35.10 -0.38 -15.32
CA GLY A 383 33.93 0.13 -16.03
C GLY A 383 32.61 -0.50 -15.56
N ARG A 384 32.59 -1.76 -15.09
CA ARG A 384 31.38 -2.39 -14.53
C ARG A 384 30.93 -1.73 -13.24
N LEU A 385 31.87 -1.33 -12.37
CA LEU A 385 31.56 -0.54 -11.16
C LEU A 385 30.97 0.81 -11.54
N GLY A 386 31.49 1.47 -12.59
CA GLY A 386 30.91 2.70 -13.13
C GLY A 386 29.44 2.55 -13.55
N TRP A 387 29.05 1.42 -14.15
CA TRP A 387 27.64 1.15 -14.50
C TRP A 387 26.76 0.85 -13.28
N LEU A 388 27.28 0.19 -12.24
CA LEU A 388 26.55 0.02 -10.97
C LEU A 388 26.28 1.37 -10.32
N LEU A 389 27.29 2.24 -10.25
CA LEU A 389 27.16 3.60 -9.70
C LEU A 389 26.18 4.45 -10.51
N LEU A 390 26.29 4.40 -11.85
CA LEU A 390 25.35 5.12 -12.73
C LEU A 390 23.91 4.64 -12.52
N ALA A 391 23.67 3.34 -12.41
CA ALA A 391 22.34 2.80 -12.15
C ALA A 391 21.76 3.29 -10.81
N GLY A 392 22.59 3.33 -9.76
CA GLY A 392 22.19 3.87 -8.46
C GLY A 392 21.89 5.37 -8.50
N LEU A 393 22.75 6.16 -9.15
CA LEU A 393 22.56 7.61 -9.30
C LEU A 393 21.29 7.93 -10.11
N LEU A 394 21.02 7.20 -11.19
CA LEU A 394 19.79 7.36 -11.96
C LEU A 394 18.56 6.93 -11.17
N ALA A 395 18.66 5.90 -10.32
CA ALA A 395 17.55 5.50 -9.45
C ALA A 395 17.24 6.58 -8.40
N LEU A 396 18.27 7.20 -7.82
CA LEU A 396 18.12 8.34 -6.91
C LEU A 396 17.53 9.55 -7.61
N ALA A 397 17.97 9.87 -8.83
CA ALA A 397 17.40 10.96 -9.61
C ALA A 397 15.92 10.68 -9.96
N LEU A 398 15.60 9.46 -10.38
CA LEU A 398 14.23 9.06 -10.74
C LEU A 398 13.28 9.10 -9.54
N SER A 399 13.77 8.80 -8.33
CA SER A 399 12.98 8.80 -7.09
C SER A 399 13.11 10.07 -6.25
N ALA A 400 13.77 11.11 -6.78
CA ALA A 400 14.00 12.38 -6.10
C ALA A 400 12.73 13.09 -5.62
N ALA A 401 11.63 12.93 -6.34
CA ALA A 401 10.31 13.43 -5.97
C ALA A 401 9.82 12.89 -4.62
N PHE A 402 10.35 11.78 -4.12
CA PHE A 402 9.97 11.20 -2.84
C PHE A 402 11.06 11.34 -1.77
N TRP A 403 12.29 10.91 -2.06
CA TRP A 403 13.32 10.83 -1.01
C TRP A 403 13.84 12.20 -0.59
N LEU A 404 13.83 13.22 -1.46
CA LEU A 404 14.25 14.58 -1.09
C LEU A 404 13.26 15.23 -0.09
N PRO A 405 11.94 15.24 -0.34
CA PRO A 405 10.96 15.69 0.67
C PRO A 405 11.08 14.95 2.00
N LEU A 406 11.25 13.62 1.96
CA LEU A 406 11.43 12.81 3.15
C LEU A 406 12.67 13.25 3.94
N ALA A 407 13.82 13.39 3.27
CA ALA A 407 15.07 13.82 3.89
C ALA A 407 14.96 15.23 4.48
N GLU A 408 14.25 16.13 3.80
CA GLU A 408 14.01 17.49 4.27
C GLU A 408 13.17 17.52 5.55
N GLN A 409 12.08 16.73 5.62
CA GLN A 409 11.27 16.63 6.84
C GLN A 409 12.08 16.06 8.01
N LEU A 410 12.79 14.95 7.79
CA LEU A 410 13.62 14.32 8.82
C LEU A 410 14.78 15.22 9.30
N ALA A 411 15.25 16.16 8.47
CA ALA A 411 16.25 17.15 8.86
C ALA A 411 15.62 18.36 9.61
N TYR A 412 14.32 18.60 9.45
CA TYR A 412 13.64 19.76 10.03
C TYR A 412 13.19 19.56 11.48
N SER A 413 12.70 18.36 11.82
CA SER A 413 12.15 18.00 13.12
C SER A 413 12.29 16.51 13.43
N ASP A 414 12.29 16.17 14.71
CA ASP A 414 12.18 14.79 15.17
C ASP A 414 10.74 14.29 15.06
N PHE A 415 10.55 13.17 14.36
CA PHE A 415 9.26 12.52 14.19
C PHE A 415 9.27 11.12 14.82
N VAL A 416 8.09 10.64 15.21
CA VAL A 416 7.91 9.26 15.65
C VAL A 416 8.08 8.34 14.44
N CYS A 417 9.28 7.81 14.23
CA CYS A 417 9.57 6.84 13.17
C CYS A 417 9.73 5.40 13.70
N GLU A 418 9.61 5.20 15.01
CA GLU A 418 9.70 3.90 15.68
C GLU A 418 8.82 3.88 16.94
N VAL A 419 8.01 2.82 17.12
CA VAL A 419 7.01 2.76 18.19
C VAL A 419 7.57 2.27 19.54
N ARG A 420 8.81 1.75 19.63
CA ARG A 420 9.45 1.40 20.91
C ARG A 420 10.90 0.91 20.74
N ARG A 421 11.83 1.41 21.55
CA ARG A 421 13.16 0.79 21.78
C ARG A 421 13.03 -0.44 22.67
N GLU A 422 12.34 -1.48 22.20
CA GLU A 422 12.50 -2.80 22.82
C GLU A 422 13.89 -3.36 22.49
N GLU A 423 14.45 -4.18 23.37
CA GLU A 423 15.67 -4.94 23.05
C GLU A 423 15.39 -5.84 21.84
N LEU A 424 15.91 -5.44 20.67
CA LEU A 424 15.76 -6.12 19.39
C LEU A 424 16.03 -7.63 19.45
N GLY A 425 16.90 -8.07 20.38
CA GLY A 425 17.17 -9.49 20.63
C GLY A 425 15.92 -10.32 20.97
N HIS A 426 14.92 -9.74 21.64
CA HIS A 426 13.67 -10.45 21.95
C HIS A 426 12.81 -10.73 20.71
N ARG A 427 13.01 -9.98 19.62
CA ARG A 427 12.32 -10.14 18.34
C ARG A 427 13.00 -11.15 17.41
N CYS A 428 14.16 -11.69 17.78
CA CYS A 428 14.80 -12.79 17.06
C CYS A 428 13.96 -14.06 17.08
N LEU A 429 14.02 -14.83 15.99
CA LEU A 429 13.45 -16.17 15.94
C LEU A 429 14.36 -17.15 16.67
N LYS A 430 13.78 -18.23 17.19
CA LYS A 430 14.57 -19.42 17.56
C LYS A 430 14.95 -20.17 16.28
N LEU A 431 16.07 -20.90 16.30
CA LEU A 431 16.53 -21.69 15.15
C LEU A 431 15.42 -22.63 14.62
N TRP A 432 14.73 -23.33 15.53
CA TRP A 432 13.63 -24.20 15.11
C TRP A 432 12.44 -23.44 14.52
N GLN A 433 12.18 -22.19 14.90
CA GLN A 433 11.12 -21.36 14.30
C GLN A 433 11.49 -20.95 12.87
N LEU A 434 12.77 -20.63 12.64
CA LEU A 434 13.31 -20.39 11.31
C LEU A 434 13.12 -21.61 10.39
N LEU A 435 13.29 -22.83 10.94
CA LEU A 435 13.20 -24.08 10.19
C LEU A 435 11.77 -24.61 10.03
N ALA A 436 10.94 -24.55 11.08
CA ALA A 436 9.60 -25.12 11.09
C ALA A 436 8.70 -24.49 10.03
N GLY A 437 8.91 -23.19 9.75
CA GLY A 437 8.26 -22.48 8.65
C GLY A 437 6.74 -22.39 8.72
N TRP A 438 6.14 -22.93 9.77
CA TRP A 438 4.72 -22.93 10.01
C TRP A 438 4.33 -21.70 10.82
N PRO A 439 3.21 -21.02 10.50
CA PRO A 439 2.63 -20.01 11.37
C PRO A 439 2.25 -20.66 12.71
N LEU A 440 2.92 -20.29 13.79
CA LEU A 440 2.62 -20.80 15.12
C LEU A 440 1.63 -19.87 15.81
N PRO A 441 0.68 -20.39 16.61
CA PRO A 441 -0.18 -19.55 17.41
C PRO A 441 0.67 -18.72 18.36
N HIS A 442 0.64 -17.40 18.22
CA HIS A 442 1.33 -16.52 19.15
C HIS A 442 0.33 -16.03 20.21
N PRO A 443 0.68 -16.08 21.50
CA PRO A 443 -0.13 -15.41 22.51
C PRO A 443 -0.19 -13.91 22.17
N PRO A 444 -1.37 -13.26 22.28
CA PRO A 444 -1.47 -11.83 22.05
C PRO A 444 -0.50 -11.10 22.99
N GLY A 445 0.38 -10.29 22.42
CA GLY A 445 1.44 -9.64 23.18
C GLY A 445 2.42 -8.88 22.28
N PRO A 446 3.25 -8.01 22.88
CA PRO A 446 4.12 -7.11 22.12
C PRO A 446 5.15 -7.84 21.27
N HIS A 447 5.50 -9.10 21.55
CA HIS A 447 6.61 -9.82 20.93
C HIS A 447 6.22 -10.73 19.75
N TRP A 448 5.27 -10.31 18.92
CA TRP A 448 4.90 -11.04 17.70
C TRP A 448 6.11 -11.34 16.80
N LYS A 449 6.13 -12.55 16.22
CA LYS A 449 7.20 -13.04 15.33
C LYS A 449 6.59 -13.74 14.12
N PRO A 450 7.15 -13.58 12.92
CA PRO A 450 6.68 -14.26 11.73
C PRO A 450 7.11 -15.73 11.68
N ALA A 451 6.46 -16.50 10.80
CA ALA A 451 6.91 -17.82 10.40
C ALA A 451 8.31 -17.79 9.72
N GLY A 452 9.04 -18.91 9.83
CA GLY A 452 10.32 -19.12 9.16
C GLY A 452 10.21 -19.45 7.67
N PHE A 453 11.18 -20.19 7.13
CA PHE A 453 11.30 -20.42 5.68
C PHE A 453 10.34 -21.42 5.06
N GLY A 454 9.85 -22.40 5.83
CA GLY A 454 9.05 -23.51 5.28
C GLY A 454 9.93 -24.65 4.77
N LEU A 455 9.41 -25.87 4.86
CA LEU A 455 10.15 -27.08 4.45
C LEU A 455 10.52 -27.05 2.96
N ALA A 456 9.65 -26.53 2.09
CA ALA A 456 9.92 -26.42 0.67
C ALA A 456 11.18 -25.59 0.37
N LEU A 457 11.29 -24.41 0.99
CA LEU A 457 12.46 -23.56 0.82
C LEU A 457 13.72 -24.22 1.41
N LEU A 458 13.62 -24.88 2.58
CA LEU A 458 14.75 -25.61 3.15
C LEU A 458 15.25 -26.73 2.23
N LEU A 459 14.35 -27.47 1.59
CA LEU A 459 14.72 -28.50 0.61
C LEU A 459 15.39 -27.89 -0.63
N ALA A 460 14.91 -26.75 -1.10
CA ALA A 460 15.57 -26.02 -2.20
C ALA A 460 16.98 -25.57 -1.80
N VAL A 461 17.16 -25.05 -0.60
CA VAL A 461 18.47 -24.64 -0.06
C VAL A 461 19.40 -25.84 0.10
N ALA A 462 18.89 -26.95 0.65
CA ALA A 462 19.65 -28.18 0.84
C ALA A 462 20.05 -28.85 -0.48
N SER A 463 19.27 -28.66 -1.56
CA SER A 463 19.61 -29.17 -2.89
C SER A 463 20.96 -28.64 -3.41
N ARG A 464 21.45 -27.52 -2.87
CA ARG A 464 22.80 -27.02 -3.13
C ARG A 464 23.87 -28.06 -2.82
N PHE A 465 23.72 -28.84 -1.76
CA PHE A 465 24.71 -29.85 -1.35
C PHE A 465 24.77 -31.06 -2.28
N LEU A 466 23.79 -31.21 -3.19
CA LEU A 466 23.79 -32.24 -4.22
C LEU A 466 24.70 -31.89 -5.42
N LEU A 467 25.28 -30.70 -5.42
CA LEU A 467 26.08 -30.15 -6.51
C LEU A 467 27.51 -29.82 -6.03
N PRO A 468 28.53 -29.95 -6.90
CA PRO A 468 29.91 -29.61 -6.55
C PRO A 468 30.06 -28.14 -6.11
N LEU A 469 31.00 -27.87 -5.21
CA LEU A 469 31.39 -26.52 -4.81
C LEU A 469 32.15 -25.85 -5.96
N ARG A 470 31.64 -24.69 -6.44
CA ARG A 470 32.09 -23.99 -7.66
C ARG A 470 31.92 -24.80 -8.94
N GLY A 471 30.74 -24.72 -9.54
CA GLY A 471 30.53 -25.26 -10.88
C GLY A 471 31.36 -24.53 -11.94
N ASP A 472 31.54 -25.17 -13.09
CA ASP A 472 32.42 -24.69 -14.17
C ASP A 472 31.92 -23.41 -14.87
N SER A 473 30.68 -23.00 -14.61
CA SER A 473 30.06 -21.84 -15.27
C SER A 473 29.96 -20.60 -14.37
N ARG A 474 29.92 -19.41 -14.99
CA ARG A 474 29.64 -18.14 -14.28
C ARG A 474 28.28 -18.17 -13.56
N GLN A 475 27.31 -18.88 -14.11
CA GLN A 475 25.96 -19.03 -13.53
C GLN A 475 26.00 -19.83 -12.23
N ASP A 476 26.81 -20.90 -12.16
CA ASP A 476 26.99 -21.66 -10.92
C ASP A 476 27.65 -20.83 -9.82
N GLY A 477 28.68 -20.05 -10.19
CA GLY A 477 29.34 -19.14 -9.26
C GLY A 477 28.37 -18.13 -8.67
N PHE A 478 27.50 -17.54 -9.50
CA PHE A 478 26.52 -16.57 -9.05
C PHE A 478 25.40 -17.20 -8.22
N ARG A 479 24.89 -18.38 -8.60
CA ARG A 479 23.98 -19.17 -7.75
C ARG A 479 24.55 -19.34 -6.34
N ASP A 480 25.82 -19.73 -6.25
CA ASP A 480 26.50 -19.94 -4.96
C ASP A 480 26.67 -18.64 -4.16
N GLN A 481 26.88 -17.51 -4.84
CA GLN A 481 26.87 -16.18 -4.19
C GLN A 481 25.48 -15.85 -3.62
N LEU A 482 24.40 -16.14 -4.37
CA LEU A 482 23.02 -15.94 -3.87
C LEU A 482 22.72 -16.83 -2.67
N TRP A 483 23.19 -18.09 -2.69
CA TRP A 483 23.08 -19.00 -1.55
C TRP A 483 23.78 -18.45 -0.31
N LEU A 484 25.04 -18.03 -0.45
CA LEU A 484 25.86 -17.50 0.63
C LEU A 484 25.24 -16.21 1.22
N LEU A 485 24.82 -15.28 0.35
CA LEU A 485 24.19 -14.03 0.79
C LEU A 485 22.82 -14.28 1.41
N GLY A 486 22.03 -15.21 0.89
CA GLY A 486 20.78 -15.64 1.50
C GLY A 486 20.96 -16.15 2.92
N LEU A 487 22.00 -16.97 3.17
CA LEU A 487 22.37 -17.39 4.52
C LEU A 487 22.87 -16.23 5.38
N ALA A 488 23.66 -15.32 4.81
CA ALA A 488 24.15 -14.13 5.52
C ALA A 488 23.01 -13.22 6.00
N PHE A 489 21.89 -13.15 5.27
CA PHE A 489 20.66 -12.47 5.72
C PHE A 489 19.85 -13.30 6.72
N ALA A 490 19.83 -14.62 6.58
CA ALA A 490 19.04 -15.52 7.43
C ALA A 490 19.61 -15.70 8.84
N LEU A 491 20.93 -15.89 8.97
CA LEU A 491 21.58 -16.24 10.23
C LEU A 491 21.45 -15.17 11.32
N PRO A 492 21.58 -13.86 11.04
CA PRO A 492 21.37 -12.82 12.04
C PRO A 492 20.01 -12.89 12.74
N VAL A 493 18.96 -13.40 12.07
CA VAL A 493 17.59 -13.46 12.59
C VAL A 493 17.48 -14.34 13.84
N VAL A 494 18.43 -15.26 14.06
CA VAL A 494 18.41 -16.21 15.18
C VAL A 494 19.50 -15.96 16.22
N ILE A 495 20.20 -14.82 16.17
CA ILE A 495 21.33 -14.49 17.05
C ILE A 495 20.98 -13.26 17.91
N PRO A 496 20.28 -13.40 19.05
CA PRO A 496 19.93 -12.28 19.92
C PRO A 496 21.11 -11.38 20.36
N PRO A 497 22.29 -11.93 20.75
CA PRO A 497 23.42 -11.09 21.18
C PRO A 497 23.90 -10.11 20.12
N LEU A 498 23.75 -10.46 18.83
CA LEU A 498 24.10 -9.59 17.72
C LEU A 498 23.31 -8.28 17.80
N TRP A 499 22.00 -8.37 18.03
CA TRP A 499 21.09 -7.22 18.04
C TRP A 499 21.15 -6.38 19.31
N ASN A 500 21.66 -6.96 20.40
CA ASN A 500 21.89 -6.25 21.65
C ASN A 500 23.25 -5.52 21.64
N ALA A 501 24.14 -5.82 20.69
CA ALA A 501 25.44 -5.16 20.59
C ALA A 501 25.32 -3.68 20.18
N THR A 502 26.14 -2.83 20.79
CA THR A 502 26.11 -1.37 20.60
C THR A 502 26.72 -0.93 19.27
N PHE A 503 27.63 -1.70 18.67
CA PHE A 503 28.23 -1.35 17.37
C PHE A 503 27.25 -1.48 16.19
N LEU A 504 26.12 -2.18 16.36
CA LEU A 504 25.05 -2.27 15.35
C LEU A 504 23.98 -1.19 15.50
N THR A 505 24.19 -0.20 16.39
CA THR A 505 23.25 0.92 16.58
C THR A 505 22.79 1.59 15.28
N PRO A 506 23.65 1.80 14.26
CA PRO A 506 23.22 2.39 12.98
C PRO A 506 22.19 1.55 12.19
N ILE A 507 22.16 0.23 12.42
CA ILE A 507 21.27 -0.72 11.72
C ILE A 507 20.02 -1.02 12.57
N ARG A 508 19.91 -0.50 13.80
CA ARG A 508 18.72 -0.68 14.65
C ARG A 508 17.45 -0.06 14.05
N SER A 509 17.62 0.89 13.13
CA SER A 509 16.55 1.49 12.33
C SER A 509 15.71 0.50 11.50
N ILE A 510 16.18 -0.75 11.35
CA ILE A 510 15.39 -1.81 10.71
C ILE A 510 14.21 -2.26 11.57
N GLN A 511 14.12 -1.85 12.84
CA GLN A 511 13.11 -2.17 13.87
C GLN A 511 12.95 -3.66 14.25
N PHE A 512 13.11 -4.61 13.32
CA PHE A 512 12.92 -6.03 13.59
C PHE A 512 13.94 -6.91 12.85
N PRO A 513 14.68 -7.79 13.55
CA PRO A 513 15.63 -8.72 12.95
C PRO A 513 15.03 -9.58 11.83
N TRP A 514 13.79 -10.03 12.02
CA TRP A 514 13.10 -10.89 11.07
C TRP A 514 12.81 -10.23 9.72
N ARG A 515 12.98 -8.91 9.55
CA ARG A 515 12.85 -8.25 8.24
C ARG A 515 13.90 -8.73 7.24
N LEU A 516 15.02 -9.27 7.73
CA LEU A 516 16.04 -9.90 6.88
C LEU A 516 15.55 -11.21 6.25
N LEU A 517 14.43 -11.79 6.71
CA LEU A 517 13.83 -12.97 6.08
C LEU A 517 13.30 -12.68 4.68
N LEU A 518 12.94 -11.43 4.35
CA LEU A 518 12.48 -11.07 3.01
C LEU A 518 13.59 -11.25 1.95
N PRO A 519 14.75 -10.55 2.05
CA PRO A 519 15.86 -10.77 1.12
C PRO A 519 16.41 -12.20 1.21
N ALA A 520 16.44 -12.82 2.41
CA ALA A 520 16.91 -14.20 2.54
C ALA A 520 16.02 -15.18 1.76
N THR A 521 14.70 -15.07 1.89
CA THR A 521 13.71 -15.91 1.17
C THR A 521 13.91 -15.80 -0.33
N PHE A 522 14.03 -14.57 -0.84
CA PHE A 522 14.22 -14.33 -2.27
C PHE A 522 15.52 -14.96 -2.80
N LEU A 523 16.66 -14.70 -2.14
CA LEU A 523 17.96 -15.19 -2.58
C LEU A 523 18.07 -16.72 -2.49
N LEU A 524 17.58 -17.30 -1.40
CA LEU A 524 17.59 -18.75 -1.17
C LEU A 524 16.63 -19.47 -2.12
N ALA A 525 15.47 -18.89 -2.43
CA ALA A 525 14.55 -19.42 -3.43
C ALA A 525 15.19 -19.43 -4.82
N MET A 526 15.76 -18.30 -5.25
CA MET A 526 16.46 -18.19 -6.54
C MET A 526 17.61 -19.20 -6.65
N SER A 527 18.49 -19.25 -5.65
CA SER A 527 19.61 -20.19 -5.65
C SER A 527 19.14 -21.65 -5.63
N GLY A 528 18.21 -21.96 -4.74
CA GLY A 528 17.75 -23.33 -4.52
C GLY A 528 17.01 -23.89 -5.73
N SER A 529 16.18 -23.08 -6.39
CA SER A 529 15.47 -23.49 -7.60
C SER A 529 16.43 -23.76 -8.77
N LEU A 530 17.47 -22.94 -8.95
CA LEU A 530 18.53 -23.21 -9.94
C LEU A 530 19.32 -24.49 -9.60
N ALA A 531 19.53 -24.79 -8.32
CA ALA A 531 20.19 -26.02 -7.90
C ALA A 531 19.31 -27.26 -8.15
N VAL A 532 18.01 -27.20 -7.82
CA VAL A 532 17.04 -28.28 -8.07
C VAL A 532 16.97 -28.62 -9.56
N GLU A 533 16.90 -27.63 -10.43
CA GLU A 533 16.85 -27.88 -11.86
C GLU A 533 18.12 -28.55 -12.37
N ARG A 534 19.29 -28.05 -11.97
CA ARG A 534 20.57 -28.67 -12.37
C ARG A 534 20.72 -30.10 -11.85
N TRP A 535 20.19 -30.40 -10.67
CA TRP A 535 20.18 -31.77 -10.13
C TRP A 535 19.22 -32.71 -10.86
N THR A 536 18.09 -32.17 -11.34
CA THR A 536 17.07 -32.92 -12.08
C THR A 536 17.26 -32.91 -13.59
N ASP A 537 18.31 -32.27 -14.09
CA ASP A 537 18.60 -32.17 -15.52
C ASP A 537 18.64 -33.54 -16.20
N GLY A 538 17.94 -33.65 -17.33
CA GLY A 538 17.72 -34.91 -18.07
C GLY A 538 16.89 -35.97 -17.34
N LYS A 539 16.39 -35.75 -16.11
CA LYS A 539 15.72 -36.76 -15.26
C LYS A 539 14.27 -36.37 -14.95
N LEU A 540 13.40 -36.56 -15.93
CA LEU A 540 11.98 -36.14 -15.87
C LEU A 540 11.21 -36.61 -14.63
N ASN A 541 11.42 -37.85 -14.18
CA ASN A 541 10.73 -38.36 -12.99
C ASN A 541 11.15 -37.62 -11.71
N ARG A 542 12.42 -37.23 -11.58
CA ARG A 542 12.90 -36.44 -10.44
C ARG A 542 12.34 -35.02 -10.50
N ALA A 543 12.34 -34.41 -11.68
CA ALA A 543 11.76 -33.09 -11.90
C ALA A 543 10.26 -33.04 -11.51
N ARG A 544 9.48 -34.05 -11.92
CA ARG A 544 8.06 -34.18 -11.55
C ARG A 544 7.86 -34.41 -10.05
N ALA A 545 8.67 -35.26 -9.44
CA ALA A 545 8.61 -35.48 -7.99
C ALA A 545 8.86 -34.18 -7.23
N CYS A 546 9.94 -33.46 -7.56
CA CYS A 546 10.23 -32.14 -6.98
C CYS A 546 9.06 -31.17 -7.17
N LEU A 547 8.55 -31.03 -8.40
CA LEU A 547 7.43 -30.14 -8.68
C LEU A 547 6.24 -30.38 -7.74
N TRP A 548 5.76 -31.62 -7.67
CA TRP A 548 4.57 -31.94 -6.88
C TRP A 548 4.82 -31.88 -5.37
N THR A 549 6.01 -32.26 -4.89
CA THR A 549 6.39 -32.09 -3.49
C THR A 549 6.38 -30.63 -3.09
N PHE A 550 6.98 -29.74 -3.90
CA PHE A 550 7.03 -28.32 -3.61
C PHE A 550 5.64 -27.67 -3.62
N VAL A 551 4.81 -27.98 -4.63
CA VAL A 551 3.42 -27.50 -4.69
C VAL A 551 2.61 -27.97 -3.48
N ALA A 552 2.73 -29.25 -3.09
CA ALA A 552 2.03 -29.78 -1.93
C ALA A 552 2.46 -29.07 -0.63
N LEU A 553 3.77 -28.98 -0.37
CA LEU A 553 4.29 -28.34 0.85
C LEU A 553 3.90 -26.86 0.94
N GLN A 554 3.97 -26.12 -0.17
CA GLN A 554 3.59 -24.71 -0.18
C GLN A 554 2.06 -24.51 -0.10
N GLY A 555 1.27 -25.43 -0.66
CA GLY A 555 -0.18 -25.41 -0.49
C GLY A 555 -0.61 -25.63 0.96
N ILE A 556 0.06 -26.54 1.67
CA ILE A 556 -0.17 -26.75 3.11
C ILE A 556 0.19 -25.48 3.89
N LEU A 557 1.33 -24.86 3.59
CA LEU A 557 1.76 -23.61 4.22
C LEU A 557 0.76 -22.46 3.98
N LEU A 558 0.33 -22.27 2.74
CA LEU A 558 -0.67 -21.26 2.37
C LEU A 558 -1.96 -21.42 3.20
N VAL A 559 -2.51 -22.63 3.27
CA VAL A 559 -3.71 -22.90 4.06
C VAL A 559 -3.49 -22.63 5.54
N ALA A 560 -2.29 -22.91 6.06
CA ALA A 560 -1.92 -22.62 7.43
C ALA A 560 -1.93 -21.12 7.72
N ASP A 561 -1.32 -20.33 6.85
CA ASP A 561 -1.23 -18.87 6.99
C ASP A 561 -2.60 -18.22 6.89
N ILE A 562 -3.42 -18.63 5.92
CA ILE A 562 -4.81 -18.16 5.79
C ILE A 562 -5.59 -18.45 7.09
N ARG A 563 -5.52 -19.70 7.58
CA ARG A 563 -6.22 -20.09 8.82
C ARG A 563 -5.71 -19.30 10.02
N MET A 564 -4.41 -19.03 10.09
CA MET A 564 -3.84 -18.26 11.18
C MET A 564 -4.29 -16.81 11.12
N ALA A 565 -4.24 -16.18 9.95
CA ALA A 565 -4.67 -14.80 9.77
C ALA A 565 -6.15 -14.61 10.12
N TYR A 566 -7.04 -15.53 9.71
CA TYR A 566 -8.44 -15.46 10.13
C TYR A 566 -8.63 -15.66 11.63
N ARG A 567 -7.77 -16.43 12.30
CA ARG A 567 -7.83 -16.62 13.75
C ARG A 567 -7.28 -15.43 14.53
N GLU A 568 -6.18 -14.85 14.09
CA GLU A 568 -5.49 -13.75 14.78
C GLU A 568 -6.09 -12.38 14.46
N CYS A 569 -6.37 -12.11 13.19
CA CYS A 569 -6.82 -10.79 12.71
C CYS A 569 -8.35 -10.70 12.53
N GLY A 570 -9.03 -11.85 12.41
CA GLY A 570 -10.46 -11.89 12.10
C GLY A 570 -10.79 -11.49 10.65
N VAL A 571 -12.09 -11.42 10.35
CA VAL A 571 -12.59 -10.91 9.06
C VAL A 571 -13.02 -9.45 9.26
N LYS A 572 -12.50 -8.55 8.43
CA LYS A 572 -12.96 -7.18 8.31
C LYS A 572 -14.02 -7.10 7.23
N THR A 573 -15.19 -6.60 7.62
CA THR A 573 -16.30 -6.30 6.72
C THR A 573 -16.37 -4.81 6.37
N GLU A 574 -15.66 -3.96 7.13
CA GLU A 574 -15.73 -2.50 7.04
C GLU A 574 -14.36 -1.85 7.16
N CYS A 575 -14.26 -0.62 6.64
CA CYS A 575 -13.10 0.24 6.83
C CYS A 575 -13.35 1.11 8.05
N VAL A 576 -12.56 0.96 9.10
CA VAL A 576 -12.58 1.91 10.22
C VAL A 576 -11.94 3.20 9.74
N TYR A 577 -12.72 4.28 9.65
CA TYR A 577 -12.20 5.61 9.35
C TYR A 577 -11.55 6.17 10.61
N ALA A 578 -10.30 6.64 10.52
CA ALA A 578 -9.71 7.43 11.58
C ALA A 578 -10.55 8.70 11.76
N MET A 579 -11.08 8.93 12.98
CA MET A 579 -12.03 10.00 13.27
C MET A 579 -11.55 11.39 12.80
N ASP A 580 -10.24 11.63 12.75
CA ASP A 580 -9.63 12.91 12.37
C ASP A 580 -8.58 12.84 11.25
N GLY A 581 -8.54 11.74 10.50
CA GLY A 581 -7.57 11.53 9.41
C GLY A 581 -6.10 11.33 9.85
N ILE A 582 -5.85 11.23 11.16
CA ILE A 582 -4.58 10.76 11.73
C ILE A 582 -4.59 9.23 11.68
N LEU A 583 -3.73 8.65 10.85
CA LEU A 583 -3.77 7.22 10.55
C LEU A 583 -3.08 6.37 11.63
N ASP A 584 -2.03 6.91 12.24
CA ASP A 584 -1.16 6.23 13.21
C ASP A 584 -0.37 7.26 14.02
N VAL A 585 0.24 6.84 15.13
CA VAL A 585 1.16 7.62 15.96
C VAL A 585 2.45 7.94 15.20
N MET A 586 2.80 7.09 14.23
CA MET A 586 3.94 7.28 13.35
C MET A 586 3.85 8.64 12.66
N TYR A 587 4.97 9.28 12.38
CA TYR A 587 5.06 10.58 11.67
C TYR A 587 4.45 11.78 12.39
N LEU A 588 3.93 11.62 13.61
CA LEU A 588 3.68 12.75 14.49
C LEU A 588 5.02 13.31 15.01
N PRO A 589 5.10 14.62 15.33
CA PRO A 589 6.24 15.19 16.03
C PRO A 589 6.55 14.40 17.31
N ALA A 590 7.84 14.19 17.58
CA ALA A 590 8.27 13.42 18.74
C ALA A 590 7.79 14.04 20.06
N GLY A 591 7.36 13.19 20.99
CA GLY A 591 6.86 13.60 22.31
C GLY A 591 5.33 13.72 22.43
N TYR A 592 4.58 13.48 21.34
CA TYR A 592 3.12 13.52 21.34
C TYR A 592 2.52 12.15 20.98
N ALA A 593 1.42 11.80 21.65
CA ALA A 593 0.59 10.64 21.37
C ALA A 593 -0.60 11.01 20.47
N ILE A 594 -1.25 10.02 19.86
CA ILE A 594 -2.47 10.25 19.07
C ILE A 594 -3.57 10.88 19.94
N HIS A 595 -3.71 10.42 21.18
CA HIS A 595 -4.73 10.89 22.13
C HIS A 595 -4.64 12.40 22.38
N ASP A 596 -3.43 12.94 22.42
CA ASP A 596 -3.21 14.37 22.62
C ASP A 596 -3.95 15.18 21.54
N TYR A 597 -4.07 14.66 20.29
CA TYR A 597 -4.72 15.39 19.19
C TYR A 597 -6.23 15.37 19.34
N TYR A 598 -6.78 14.23 19.77
CA TYR A 598 -8.20 14.09 20.06
C TYR A 598 -8.63 15.00 21.22
N GLU A 599 -7.87 15.03 22.31
CA GLU A 599 -8.14 15.93 23.45
C GLU A 599 -7.96 17.40 23.08
N ARG A 600 -7.04 17.70 22.17
CA ARG A 600 -6.77 19.07 21.74
C ARG A 600 -7.95 19.68 20.98
N GLY A 601 -8.74 18.88 20.27
CA GLY A 601 -9.92 19.32 19.50
C GLY A 601 -9.58 20.15 18.25
N HIS A 602 -10.57 20.76 17.62
CA HIS A 602 -10.41 21.40 16.29
C HIS A 602 -10.42 22.94 16.28
N ALA A 603 -10.55 23.59 17.45
CA ALA A 603 -10.58 25.05 17.55
C ALA A 603 -9.18 25.67 17.57
N VAL A 604 -9.02 26.95 17.24
CA VAL A 604 -7.73 27.65 17.46
C VAL A 604 -7.53 27.92 18.95
N LYS A 605 -6.33 27.64 19.48
CA LYS A 605 -5.98 27.90 20.88
C LYS A 605 -4.98 29.05 20.96
N VAL A 606 -5.25 30.05 21.79
CA VAL A 606 -4.29 31.13 22.06
C VAL A 606 -3.40 30.72 23.24
N LEU A 607 -2.09 30.64 23.00
CA LEU A 607 -1.09 30.19 23.96
C LEU A 607 -0.50 31.37 24.75
N GLU A 608 -0.28 32.51 24.10
CA GLU A 608 0.23 33.75 24.69
C GLU A 608 -0.63 34.92 24.22
N GLY A 609 -0.98 35.83 25.14
CA GLY A 609 -1.87 36.97 24.87
C GLY A 609 -3.35 36.68 25.17
N ALA A 610 -4.17 37.72 25.08
CA ALA A 610 -5.61 37.60 25.27
C ALA A 610 -6.27 36.99 24.01
N PRO A 611 -7.19 36.01 24.16
CA PRO A 611 -7.94 35.51 23.01
C PRO A 611 -8.89 36.59 22.48
N PRO A 612 -9.14 36.63 21.15
CA PRO A 612 -10.13 37.53 20.57
C PRO A 612 -11.54 37.19 21.07
N GLU A 613 -12.40 38.21 21.26
CA GLU A 613 -13.80 38.04 21.71
C GLU A 613 -14.59 37.15 20.76
N HIS A 614 -14.40 37.38 19.45
CA HIS A 614 -14.99 36.58 18.39
C HIS A 614 -13.89 36.05 17.48
N SER A 615 -13.94 34.74 17.21
CA SER A 615 -13.13 34.13 16.16
C SER A 615 -13.81 32.91 15.55
N GLN A 616 -13.46 32.64 14.29
CA GLN A 616 -13.97 31.50 13.53
C GLN A 616 -12.84 30.87 12.74
N TYR A 617 -12.69 29.55 12.90
CA TYR A 617 -11.76 28.75 12.12
C TYR A 617 -12.51 28.03 11.00
N LEU A 618 -12.09 28.26 9.76
CA LEU A 618 -12.67 27.67 8.57
C LEU A 618 -11.62 26.78 7.91
N ASP A 619 -11.88 25.47 7.91
CA ASP A 619 -11.02 24.51 7.23
C ASP A 619 -11.29 24.56 5.72
N GLY A 620 -10.24 24.73 4.92
CA GLY A 620 -10.33 24.82 3.47
C GLY A 620 -10.57 23.46 2.83
N ARG A 621 -11.02 23.49 1.57
CA ARG A 621 -11.25 22.25 0.80
C ARG A 621 -9.94 21.59 0.40
N LYS A 622 -8.83 22.34 0.31
CA LYS A 622 -7.50 21.84 -0.04
C LYS A 622 -6.63 21.70 1.22
N ASN A 623 -5.38 22.12 1.18
CA ASN A 623 -4.50 22.18 2.35
C ASN A 623 -4.54 23.54 3.04
N ASP A 624 -5.47 24.39 2.62
CA ASP A 624 -5.70 25.73 3.12
C ASP A 624 -6.60 25.76 4.35
N ALA A 625 -6.50 26.82 5.14
CA ALA A 625 -7.44 27.18 6.19
C ALA A 625 -7.43 28.68 6.42
N VAL A 626 -8.54 29.20 6.95
CA VAL A 626 -8.68 30.62 7.30
C VAL A 626 -9.13 30.73 8.74
N TRP A 627 -8.39 31.48 9.55
CA TRP A 627 -8.80 31.88 10.88
C TRP A 627 -9.16 33.36 10.89
N LYS A 628 -10.46 33.65 11.06
CA LYS A 628 -10.98 35.01 11.17
C LYS A 628 -11.09 35.39 12.63
N PHE A 629 -10.68 36.60 12.99
CA PHE A 629 -10.69 37.08 14.37
C PHE A 629 -11.01 38.57 14.46
N SER A 630 -11.67 38.95 15.55
CA SER A 630 -11.95 40.34 15.97
C SER A 630 -10.68 41.03 16.52
N ALA A 631 -10.77 42.28 16.96
CA ALA A 631 -9.61 43.06 17.44
C ALA A 631 -8.62 42.26 18.32
N LEU A 632 -7.32 42.32 17.96
CA LEU A 632 -6.20 41.72 18.70
C LEU A 632 -5.14 42.82 19.00
N PRO A 633 -5.36 43.71 19.98
CA PRO A 633 -4.53 44.91 20.18
C PRO A 633 -3.07 44.60 20.52
N ASP A 634 -2.82 43.55 21.30
CA ASP A 634 -1.47 43.19 21.78
C ASP A 634 -0.79 42.10 20.92
N GLY A 635 -1.47 41.61 19.89
CA GLY A 635 -1.07 40.41 19.16
C GLY A 635 -1.19 39.14 20.02
N CYS A 636 -0.85 37.99 19.45
CA CYS A 636 -0.90 36.73 20.18
C CYS A 636 -0.02 35.63 19.56
N LEU A 637 0.28 34.60 20.34
CA LEU A 637 0.76 33.32 19.82
C LEU A 637 -0.43 32.36 19.77
N ALA A 638 -0.86 32.00 18.56
CA ALA A 638 -1.95 31.07 18.35
C ALA A 638 -1.45 29.71 17.86
N GLU A 639 -2.13 28.65 18.26
CA GLU A 639 -1.90 27.27 17.85
C GLU A 639 -3.13 26.73 17.13
N LEU A 640 -2.94 26.31 15.88
CA LEU A 640 -4.00 25.86 14.97
C LEU A 640 -4.07 24.33 14.92
N PRO A 641 -5.23 23.73 14.61
CA PRO A 641 -5.40 22.27 14.50
C PRO A 641 -4.67 21.68 13.28
N ARG A 642 -3.36 21.84 13.17
CA ARG A 642 -2.53 21.33 12.06
C ARG A 642 -1.27 20.70 12.65
N ILE A 643 -0.85 19.57 12.13
CA ILE A 643 0.45 18.99 12.54
C ILE A 643 1.57 19.82 11.91
N PRO A 644 2.61 20.23 12.66
CA PRO A 644 3.62 21.19 12.21
C PRO A 644 4.68 20.58 11.28
N TYR A 645 4.26 20.13 10.09
CA TYR A 645 5.18 19.71 9.01
C TYR A 645 5.84 20.93 8.35
N LEU A 646 7.06 20.76 7.82
CA LEU A 646 7.68 21.80 7.02
C LEU A 646 6.93 21.98 5.70
N GLY A 647 6.67 23.23 5.29
CA GLY A 647 5.99 23.58 4.03
C GLY A 647 4.72 24.43 4.20
N TYR A 648 4.27 24.67 5.44
CA TYR A 648 3.22 25.64 5.72
C TYR A 648 3.70 27.08 5.52
N GLN A 649 2.79 27.93 5.05
CA GLN A 649 2.92 29.38 5.00
C GLN A 649 1.69 30.00 5.66
N ALA A 650 1.87 31.17 6.28
CA ALA A 650 0.77 31.91 6.89
C ALA A 650 0.87 33.38 6.53
N GLU A 651 -0.25 33.96 6.11
CA GLU A 651 -0.37 35.40 5.83
C GLU A 651 -1.49 35.99 6.69
N LEU A 652 -1.26 37.20 7.22
CA LEU A 652 -2.29 38.03 7.81
C LEU A 652 -2.83 38.99 6.75
N VAL A 653 -4.15 38.97 6.59
CA VAL A 653 -4.91 39.89 5.76
C VAL A 653 -5.77 40.76 6.67
N VAL A 654 -5.49 42.06 6.67
CA VAL A 654 -6.25 43.06 7.43
C VAL A 654 -7.36 43.69 6.57
N PRO A 655 -8.42 44.30 7.17
CA PRO A 655 -9.53 44.89 6.42
C PRO A 655 -9.14 45.94 5.38
N SER A 656 -8.00 46.62 5.58
CA SER A 656 -7.43 47.58 4.62
C SER A 656 -6.90 46.93 3.33
N GLY A 657 -6.87 45.59 3.26
CA GLY A 657 -6.35 44.83 2.12
C GLY A 657 -4.84 44.64 2.14
N GLN A 658 -4.15 45.04 3.20
CA GLN A 658 -2.72 44.79 3.35
C GLN A 658 -2.46 43.32 3.73
N HIS A 659 -1.44 42.72 3.11
CA HIS A 659 -0.99 41.35 3.37
C HIS A 659 0.38 41.37 4.06
N SER A 660 0.56 40.54 5.08
CA SER A 660 1.87 40.36 5.74
C SER A 660 2.14 38.89 6.04
N GLN A 661 3.36 38.43 5.74
CA GLN A 661 3.79 37.06 6.05
C GLN A 661 4.03 36.92 7.55
N LEU A 662 3.51 35.84 8.14
CA LEU A 662 3.60 35.58 9.56
C LEU A 662 4.72 34.57 9.87
N PRO A 663 5.49 34.78 10.95
CA PRO A 663 6.42 33.77 11.42
C PRO A 663 5.66 32.57 11.99
N LEU A 664 6.21 31.38 11.73
CA LEU A 664 5.73 30.08 12.22
C LEU A 664 6.74 29.52 13.23
N PRO A 665 6.61 29.84 14.54
CA PRO A 665 7.53 29.33 15.55
C PRO A 665 7.51 27.80 15.61
N LYS A 666 8.69 27.19 15.77
CA LYS A 666 8.80 25.75 16.00
C LYS A 666 8.33 25.36 17.40
N GLY A 667 7.92 24.09 17.54
CA GLY A 667 7.57 23.46 18.80
C GLY A 667 6.06 23.42 19.04
N GLY A 668 5.65 22.55 19.95
CA GLY A 668 4.25 22.25 20.18
C GLY A 668 3.75 21.05 19.38
N GLN A 669 2.57 20.59 19.78
CA GLN A 669 1.87 19.50 19.13
C GLN A 669 1.30 19.92 17.78
N CYS A 670 0.95 21.19 17.66
CA CYS A 670 0.21 21.76 16.55
C CYS A 670 0.92 23.00 15.98
N LEU A 671 0.54 23.41 14.77
CA LEU A 671 1.14 24.54 14.05
C LEU A 671 0.91 25.83 14.82
N ARG A 672 2.00 26.53 15.13
CA ARG A 672 1.96 27.83 15.83
C ARG A 672 2.18 28.97 14.86
N VAL A 673 1.40 30.04 15.06
CA VAL A 673 1.47 31.28 14.29
C VAL A 673 1.57 32.44 15.27
N ARG A 674 2.57 33.30 15.11
CA ARG A 674 2.70 34.53 15.91
C ARG A 674 2.12 35.71 15.14
N ILE A 675 1.07 36.30 15.69
CA ILE A 675 0.31 37.40 15.08
C ILE A 675 0.76 38.71 15.73
N PRO A 676 1.12 39.73 14.92
CA PRO A 676 1.43 41.06 15.44
C PRO A 676 0.16 41.78 15.96
N PRO A 677 0.30 42.86 16.74
CA PRO A 677 -0.78 43.78 17.07
C PRO A 677 -1.68 44.12 15.86
N CYS A 678 -2.96 43.80 15.98
CA CYS A 678 -3.98 43.93 14.94
C CYS A 678 -5.31 44.45 15.53
N PRO A 679 -5.39 45.74 15.91
CA PRO A 679 -6.53 46.31 16.62
C PRO A 679 -7.84 46.32 15.80
N GLU A 680 -7.76 46.26 14.46
CA GLU A 680 -8.93 46.22 13.59
C GLU A 680 -9.49 44.80 13.36
N GLY A 681 -8.82 43.77 13.90
CA GLY A 681 -9.09 42.37 13.55
C GLY A 681 -8.57 42.01 12.16
N GLY A 682 -8.74 40.75 11.76
CA GLY A 682 -8.22 40.28 10.48
C GLY A 682 -8.46 38.80 10.21
N GLU A 683 -7.85 38.32 9.13
CA GLU A 683 -7.90 36.93 8.72
C GLU A 683 -6.48 36.38 8.56
N VAL A 684 -6.14 35.33 9.31
CA VAL A 684 -4.94 34.52 9.03
C VAL A 684 -5.29 33.46 8.01
N ARG A 685 -4.65 33.51 6.84
CA ARG A 685 -4.75 32.44 5.83
C ARG A 685 -3.52 31.56 5.93
N ILE A 686 -3.75 30.26 6.00
CA ILE A 686 -2.70 29.24 6.10
C ILE A 686 -2.85 28.32 4.92
N ASP A 687 -1.74 28.01 4.26
CA ASP A 687 -1.71 27.03 3.19
C ASP A 687 -0.45 26.17 3.26
N TYR A 688 -0.56 24.93 2.82
CA TYR A 688 0.60 24.08 2.59
C TYR A 688 1.06 24.25 1.14
N ALA A 689 1.89 25.27 0.91
CA ALA A 689 2.48 25.54 -0.40
C ALA A 689 3.61 24.56 -0.76
N GLY A 690 4.13 23.84 0.23
CA GLY A 690 5.28 22.96 0.08
C GLY A 690 6.61 23.72 0.06
N THR A 691 7.69 22.98 -0.19
CA THR A 691 9.06 23.51 -0.12
C THR A 691 9.71 23.58 -1.49
N LYS A 692 10.78 24.38 -1.60
CA LYS A 692 11.61 24.43 -2.81
C LYS A 692 12.26 23.06 -3.11
N ILE A 693 12.59 22.29 -2.07
CA ILE A 693 13.18 20.95 -2.22
C ILE A 693 12.14 19.97 -2.79
N GLN A 694 10.87 20.06 -2.38
CA GLN A 694 9.78 19.29 -2.98
C GLN A 694 9.63 19.58 -4.47
N THR A 695 9.64 20.85 -4.87
CA THR A 695 9.58 21.24 -6.29
C THR A 695 10.80 20.73 -7.07
N LEU A 696 12.00 20.90 -6.51
CA LEU A 696 13.24 20.42 -7.13
C LEU A 696 13.24 18.90 -7.30
N GLY A 697 12.80 18.16 -6.29
CA GLY A 697 12.70 16.70 -6.36
C GLY A 697 11.76 16.24 -7.47
N GLY A 698 10.58 16.88 -7.59
CA GLY A 698 9.65 16.65 -8.69
C GLY A 698 10.29 16.89 -10.07
N PHE A 699 11.00 18.02 -10.22
CA PHE A 699 11.69 18.36 -11.46
C PHE A 699 12.79 17.34 -11.82
N LEU A 700 13.64 16.95 -10.86
CA LEU A 700 14.72 15.98 -11.08
C LEU A 700 14.18 14.61 -11.51
N SER A 701 13.12 14.13 -10.82
CA SER A 701 12.43 12.89 -11.19
C SER A 701 11.86 12.94 -12.60
N LEU A 702 11.22 14.05 -12.99
CA LEU A 702 10.65 14.22 -14.31
C LEU A 702 11.72 14.20 -15.40
N VAL A 703 12.82 14.93 -15.22
CA VAL A 703 13.95 14.95 -16.18
C VAL A 703 14.57 13.56 -16.31
N ALA A 704 14.80 12.87 -15.19
CA ALA A 704 15.32 11.51 -15.20
C ALA A 704 14.37 10.54 -15.93
N ALA A 705 13.06 10.62 -15.67
CA ALA A 705 12.06 9.80 -16.34
C ALA A 705 12.04 10.04 -17.85
N MET A 706 12.06 11.31 -18.30
CA MET A 706 12.12 11.67 -19.72
C MET A 706 13.40 11.17 -20.40
N ALA A 707 14.55 11.29 -19.73
CA ALA A 707 15.83 10.81 -20.25
C ALA A 707 15.84 9.27 -20.42
N LEU A 708 15.31 8.55 -19.42
CA LEU A 708 15.19 7.10 -19.48
C LEU A 708 14.19 6.65 -20.56
N LEU A 709 13.07 7.36 -20.73
CA LEU A 709 12.11 7.09 -21.79
C LEU A 709 12.74 7.30 -23.17
N ALA A 710 13.46 8.40 -23.37
CA ALA A 710 14.18 8.66 -24.62
C ALA A 710 15.22 7.56 -24.92
N LEU A 711 15.95 7.10 -23.89
CA LEU A 711 16.89 5.98 -24.02
C LEU A 711 16.16 4.68 -24.39
N ALA A 712 15.06 4.36 -23.72
CA ALA A 712 14.26 3.17 -24.00
C ALA A 712 13.75 3.19 -25.45
N VAL A 713 13.18 4.31 -25.90
CA VAL A 713 12.71 4.50 -27.28
C VAL A 713 13.86 4.35 -28.28
N ARG A 714 15.02 4.97 -28.03
CA ARG A 714 16.20 4.83 -28.89
C ARG A 714 16.66 3.38 -29.00
N THR A 715 16.67 2.63 -27.89
CA THR A 715 17.04 1.21 -27.93
C THR A 715 16.02 0.37 -28.70
N MET A 716 14.71 0.67 -28.58
CA MET A 716 13.67 0.00 -29.36
C MET A 716 13.89 0.20 -30.86
N PHE A 717 14.14 1.43 -31.30
CA PHE A 717 14.42 1.71 -32.70
C PHE A 717 15.73 1.09 -33.20
N ALA A 718 16.76 1.00 -32.35
CA ALA A 718 18.01 0.35 -32.70
C ALA A 718 17.88 -1.17 -32.84
N GLU A 719 17.07 -1.82 -31.99
CA GLU A 719 16.76 -3.25 -32.10
C GLU A 719 15.88 -3.57 -33.31
N ALA A 720 14.87 -2.73 -33.60
CA ALA A 720 14.02 -2.89 -34.78
C ALA A 720 14.76 -2.73 -36.11
N ARG A 721 15.94 -2.08 -36.10
CA ARG A 721 16.81 -1.92 -37.29
C ARG A 721 17.82 -3.05 -37.48
N LYS A 722 17.91 -4.02 -36.56
CA LYS A 722 18.75 -5.20 -36.79
C LYS A 722 18.07 -6.06 -37.87
N PRO A 723 18.77 -6.43 -38.95
CA PRO A 723 18.18 -7.33 -39.94
C PRO A 723 17.76 -8.62 -39.23
N LEU A 724 16.53 -9.07 -39.52
CA LEU A 724 16.05 -10.38 -39.10
C LEU A 724 16.99 -11.43 -39.73
N CYS A 725 17.95 -11.93 -38.95
CA CYS A 725 18.72 -13.09 -39.35
C CYS A 725 17.76 -14.28 -39.39
N HIS A 726 17.50 -14.75 -40.61
CA HIS A 726 16.73 -15.95 -40.94
C HIS A 726 17.33 -17.22 -40.35
#